data_AF-A0A7J6M130-F1
#
_entry.id   AF-A0A7J6M130-F1
#
_cell.length_a   1.000
_cell.length_b   1.000
_cell.length_c   1.000
_cell.angle_alpha   90.00
_cell.angle_beta   90.00
_cell.angle_gamma   90.00
#
_symmetry.space_group_name_H-M   'P 1'
#
loop_
_entity.id
_entity.type
_entity.pdbx_description
1 polymer ?
#
loop_
_entity_poly.entity_id
_entity_poly.type
_entity_poly.pdbx_seq_one_letter_code
_entity_poly.pdbx_strand_id
1 'polypeptide(L)'
;MSSTTAANSVEPLNVVMVGTGEYTTGYVAGHASRSDKTKGVVGLVMFDLRRRGKVGTIGCVGTNGTKFPAIRDLFEENISKVYNTVDVSMSTWPADDVHRDVEAYKQAIDSLPRGGAITIFTPDPTHYKIAMYAIERGIHVMITKPMVMTVEAHKKIIEAARKNGVYVQVEVHKRYDPVYADAREKIRDTENFGAFQHWDSVMTQPRDQLHTFKAWAGKSSDISYYLNSHHVDYHCWVMDGLADPIRAMAVGSTGVASSEEFGCPKGTEDTITIITEWKNRADGSIGTAVYMASWAHPNNSECHTQQRFMCLGHKGEIRADQAHRGYSVTQNDKYAAVNPLYMKYTPGVDGEFSGQNGYGYRSIETFVDACRMINAGKAKPEDFDKCLPTAASTLTSTAILEAGRRSLDNGSCWISIPDLLAGKVPGHIKFAEEDNRACELYLQLLPSVPVWSPWCIKFVSLEPSLGLNENLKLKISKTASAVFQHFIRELMPRNNLGRSRGSPSRRGGGGGGGGNKVVQQHYYHEVTVTAAPHKPGNAPNANRYAPQAPSGGTADIHKVYDPEHIIVGASHSKTAQILVDRDPVLHEIVVDAIRYAAEQFRRPPTAGKAVRPGAAGQDDEGLAGYLEFSRLVCHYLHNLATKSDPFHKALLSTSTVVVGNMGFCGNIPCFRYKLNLVLPEHYASPYTHRTKDVGGECPETNYLFLGDYVDRGFYSVETLLLLIALKVRYPDRITLIRGNHESRQITQVYGFYDECVRKFGNVNVWRCCTDLFDYMALSAIIDNKVFAVHGGLSPALHTMDEIRLIDRKQEVPHEGPMSDIMWSDPDEINGWAESPRGAGWLFGGDIVKQWNHSNSVTLIARAHQLVMEGYKMMFDEQLCTVWSAPNYCYRCGNIASVLCLDEQLKIDFRTFHAAPAEERALPARKPMPDYFL
;
A
#
# COMPACT_ATOMS: atom_id res chain seq x y z
N MET A 1 -48.98 -10.40 58.39
CA MET A 1 -47.56 -10.69 58.08
C MET A 1 -47.56 -11.68 56.93
N SER A 2 -47.90 -11.35 55.67
CA SER A 2 -47.70 -10.12 54.87
C SER A 2 -46.23 -9.79 54.53
N SER A 3 -46.03 -9.37 53.27
CA SER A 3 -44.83 -8.80 52.62
C SER A 3 -43.57 -9.67 52.41
N THR A 4 -43.35 -9.98 51.12
CA THR A 4 -42.09 -9.86 50.35
C THR A 4 -40.87 -10.72 50.66
N THR A 5 -40.75 -11.83 49.92
CA THR A 5 -39.51 -12.26 49.23
C THR A 5 -39.81 -12.80 47.82
N ALA A 6 -40.40 -11.97 46.96
CA ALA A 6 -40.52 -12.27 45.54
C ALA A 6 -39.12 -12.19 44.88
N ALA A 7 -38.45 -13.34 44.73
CA ALA A 7 -37.17 -13.41 44.03
C ALA A 7 -37.37 -13.07 42.54
N ASN A 8 -36.67 -12.05 42.04
CA ASN A 8 -36.87 -11.49 40.70
C ASN A 8 -36.36 -12.40 39.57
N SER A 9 -37.03 -13.53 39.34
CA SER A 9 -36.87 -14.43 38.19
C SER A 9 -37.06 -13.64 36.89
N VAL A 10 -36.00 -13.55 36.08
CA VAL A 10 -36.06 -12.88 34.78
C VAL A 10 -36.59 -13.86 33.75
N GLU A 11 -37.57 -13.43 32.95
CA GLU A 11 -38.21 -14.28 31.94
C GLU A 11 -37.19 -14.84 30.91
N PRO A 12 -37.45 -16.00 30.31
CA PRO A 12 -36.64 -16.52 29.21
C PRO A 12 -36.78 -15.66 27.95
N LEU A 13 -35.68 -15.49 27.22
CA LEU A 13 -35.64 -14.70 25.98
C LEU A 13 -36.14 -15.52 24.78
N ASN A 14 -37.09 -15.02 24.00
CA ASN A 14 -37.48 -15.63 22.73
C ASN A 14 -36.52 -15.19 21.60
N VAL A 15 -36.00 -16.13 20.82
CA VAL A 15 -34.87 -15.89 19.89
C VAL A 15 -35.13 -16.46 18.50
N VAL A 16 -34.77 -15.73 17.44
CA VAL A 16 -34.67 -16.25 16.06
C VAL A 16 -33.22 -16.23 15.55
N MET A 17 -32.73 -17.38 15.10
CA MET A 17 -31.41 -17.53 14.48
C MET A 17 -31.49 -17.26 12.97
N VAL A 18 -30.96 -16.14 12.51
CA VAL A 18 -30.94 -15.75 11.09
C VAL A 18 -29.65 -16.23 10.42
N GLY A 19 -29.78 -17.16 9.47
CA GLY A 19 -28.68 -17.76 8.72
C GLY A 19 -28.44 -19.22 9.09
N THR A 20 -28.76 -20.13 8.17
CA THR A 20 -28.70 -21.60 8.36
C THR A 20 -27.34 -22.23 8.02
N GLY A 21 -26.26 -21.47 8.11
CA GLY A 21 -24.91 -21.90 7.73
C GLY A 21 -24.18 -22.69 8.83
N GLU A 22 -22.98 -23.16 8.51
CA GLU A 22 -22.15 -24.04 9.35
C GLU A 22 -22.11 -23.67 10.83
N TYR A 23 -21.78 -22.42 11.15
CA TYR A 23 -21.62 -22.00 12.54
C TYR A 23 -22.95 -21.98 13.32
N THR A 24 -24.09 -21.85 12.63
CA THR A 24 -25.42 -21.92 13.23
C THR A 24 -25.89 -23.35 13.40
N THR A 25 -25.78 -24.17 12.35
CA THR A 25 -26.51 -25.45 12.21
C THR A 25 -25.63 -26.69 12.02
N GLY A 26 -24.34 -26.52 11.76
CA GLY A 26 -23.47 -27.60 11.30
C GLY A 26 -23.70 -27.99 9.83
N TYR A 27 -24.55 -27.27 9.07
CA TYR A 27 -24.95 -27.63 7.71
C TYR A 27 -24.27 -26.77 6.63
N VAL A 28 -23.72 -27.41 5.60
CA VAL A 28 -22.98 -26.76 4.49
C VAL A 28 -23.39 -27.39 3.16
N ALA A 29 -23.68 -26.57 2.14
CA ALA A 29 -23.85 -27.00 0.75
C ALA A 29 -24.67 -28.30 0.51
N GLY A 30 -25.73 -28.55 1.30
CA GLY A 30 -26.59 -29.73 1.17
C GLY A 30 -26.19 -30.96 1.99
N HIS A 31 -25.22 -30.84 2.90
CA HIS A 31 -24.74 -31.94 3.73
C HIS A 31 -24.27 -31.45 5.13
N ALA A 32 -24.02 -32.39 6.04
CA ALA A 32 -23.40 -32.09 7.34
C ALA A 32 -21.93 -31.68 7.15
N SER A 33 -21.48 -30.67 7.91
CA SER A 33 -20.11 -30.18 7.89
C SER A 33 -19.09 -31.24 8.33
N ARG A 34 -17.86 -31.08 7.86
CA ARG A 34 -16.68 -31.88 8.20
C ARG A 34 -15.61 -31.09 8.96
N SER A 35 -15.90 -29.86 9.39
CA SER A 35 -14.97 -28.97 10.10
C SER A 35 -14.98 -29.19 11.62
N ASP A 36 -14.42 -28.24 12.38
CA ASP A 36 -14.54 -28.15 13.84
C ASP A 36 -15.95 -27.73 14.34
N LYS A 37 -16.88 -27.41 13.42
CA LYS A 37 -18.21 -26.85 13.73
C LYS A 37 -19.38 -27.79 13.40
N THR A 38 -19.13 -29.10 13.26
CA THR A 38 -20.12 -30.10 12.78
C THR A 38 -21.49 -30.09 13.47
N LYS A 39 -21.58 -29.64 14.73
CA LYS A 39 -22.82 -29.60 15.52
C LYS A 39 -23.61 -28.28 15.43
N GLY A 40 -23.04 -27.22 14.84
CA GLY A 40 -23.62 -25.87 14.87
C GLY A 40 -23.49 -25.21 16.25
N VAL A 41 -22.52 -24.32 16.40
CA VAL A 41 -22.23 -23.63 17.67
C VAL A 41 -23.43 -22.81 18.14
N VAL A 42 -24.05 -21.98 17.29
CA VAL A 42 -25.15 -21.10 17.73
C VAL A 42 -26.38 -21.92 18.15
N GLY A 43 -26.75 -22.95 17.37
CA GLY A 43 -27.86 -23.85 17.71
C GLY A 43 -27.62 -24.54 19.05
N LEU A 44 -26.49 -25.25 19.20
CA LEU A 44 -26.12 -25.95 20.44
C LEU A 44 -26.12 -25.03 21.67
N VAL A 45 -25.57 -23.82 21.54
CA VAL A 45 -25.57 -22.83 22.62
C VAL A 45 -26.99 -22.40 22.98
N MET A 46 -27.83 -22.09 21.98
CA MET A 46 -29.22 -21.66 22.24
C MET A 46 -30.07 -22.77 22.86
N PHE A 47 -29.89 -24.03 22.46
CA PHE A 47 -30.61 -25.17 23.06
C PHE A 47 -30.18 -25.43 24.52
N ASP A 48 -28.87 -25.35 24.84
CA ASP A 48 -28.41 -25.43 26.24
C ASP A 48 -28.87 -24.22 27.07
N LEU A 49 -28.91 -23.01 26.49
CA LEU A 49 -29.48 -21.83 27.14
C LEU A 49 -31.00 -21.95 27.36
N ARG A 50 -31.75 -22.68 26.51
CA ARG A 50 -33.16 -23.03 26.75
C ARG A 50 -33.30 -23.95 27.95
N ARG A 51 -32.55 -25.06 27.95
CA ARG A 51 -32.48 -26.03 29.04
C ARG A 51 -32.11 -25.38 30.38
N ARG A 52 -31.19 -24.40 30.37
CA ARG A 52 -30.77 -23.60 31.53
C ARG A 52 -31.74 -22.45 31.90
N GLY A 53 -32.94 -22.41 31.32
CA GLY A 53 -33.99 -21.43 31.65
C GLY A 53 -33.67 -19.98 31.25
N LYS A 54 -32.76 -19.77 30.30
CA LYS A 54 -32.38 -18.45 29.78
C LYS A 54 -33.07 -18.11 28.46
N VAL A 55 -33.32 -19.08 27.60
CA VAL A 55 -34.03 -18.93 26.32
C VAL A 55 -35.40 -19.60 26.39
N GLY A 56 -36.40 -18.98 25.75
CA GLY A 56 -37.77 -19.48 25.62
C GLY A 56 -37.95 -20.19 24.28
N THR A 57 -38.77 -19.62 23.41
CA THR A 57 -38.93 -20.14 22.04
C THR A 57 -37.67 -19.89 21.20
N ILE A 58 -37.36 -20.84 20.32
CA ILE A 58 -36.30 -20.70 19.31
C ILE A 58 -36.91 -20.86 17.92
N GLY A 59 -36.59 -19.91 17.05
CA GLY A 59 -36.79 -20.00 15.61
C GLY A 59 -35.47 -20.06 14.85
N CYS A 60 -35.50 -20.54 13.61
CA CYS A 60 -34.40 -20.46 12.67
C CYS A 60 -34.91 -20.04 11.29
N VAL A 61 -34.18 -19.14 10.61
CA VAL A 61 -34.58 -18.62 9.31
C VAL A 61 -33.42 -18.57 8.34
N GLY A 62 -33.68 -18.99 7.10
CA GLY A 62 -32.72 -19.05 6.02
C GLY A 62 -33.36 -18.65 4.69
N THR A 63 -32.63 -18.80 3.60
CA THR A 63 -33.10 -18.38 2.27
C THR A 63 -33.75 -19.49 1.43
N ASN A 64 -33.85 -20.71 1.98
CA ASN A 64 -34.39 -21.91 1.32
C ASN A 64 -34.92 -22.85 2.43
N GLY A 65 -36.20 -23.18 2.37
CA GLY A 65 -36.90 -24.00 3.35
C GLY A 65 -36.64 -25.50 3.24
N THR A 66 -36.34 -26.01 2.03
CA THR A 66 -36.10 -27.45 1.76
C THR A 66 -34.81 -27.99 2.39
N LYS A 67 -34.12 -27.19 3.20
CA LYS A 67 -32.99 -27.59 4.04
C LYS A 67 -33.40 -27.92 5.48
N PHE A 68 -34.52 -27.40 5.96
CA PHE A 68 -34.89 -27.52 7.38
C PHE A 68 -35.18 -28.95 7.84
N PRO A 69 -35.76 -29.87 7.04
CA PRO A 69 -35.84 -31.28 7.43
C PRO A 69 -34.47 -31.84 7.82
N ALA A 70 -33.49 -31.77 6.91
CA ALA A 70 -32.13 -32.26 7.15
C ALA A 70 -31.39 -31.51 8.28
N ILE A 71 -31.70 -30.23 8.53
CA ILE A 71 -31.13 -29.48 9.68
C ILE A 71 -31.73 -29.94 11.00
N ARG A 72 -33.04 -30.23 11.05
CA ARG A 72 -33.71 -30.75 12.25
C ARG A 72 -33.24 -32.18 12.55
N ASP A 73 -33.10 -33.03 11.53
CA ASP A 73 -32.51 -34.37 11.65
C ASP A 73 -31.06 -34.29 12.19
N LEU A 74 -30.27 -33.32 11.70
CA LEU A 74 -28.88 -33.11 12.14
C LEU A 74 -28.78 -32.65 13.60
N PHE A 75 -29.68 -31.78 14.06
CA PHE A 75 -29.75 -31.38 15.47
C PHE A 75 -30.25 -32.52 16.38
N GLU A 76 -31.24 -33.30 15.94
CA GLU A 76 -31.71 -34.47 16.68
C GLU A 76 -30.57 -35.49 16.87
N GLU A 77 -29.83 -35.82 15.81
CA GLU A 77 -28.71 -36.76 15.87
C GLU A 77 -27.51 -36.23 16.67
N ASN A 78 -27.07 -34.99 16.44
CA ASN A 78 -25.86 -34.46 17.06
C ASN A 78 -26.05 -33.86 18.45
N ILE A 79 -27.27 -33.49 18.84
CA ILE A 79 -27.54 -32.73 20.08
C ILE A 79 -28.52 -33.50 20.97
N SER A 80 -29.75 -33.72 20.51
CA SER A 80 -30.83 -34.33 21.32
C SER A 80 -30.46 -35.74 21.81
N LYS A 81 -29.92 -36.59 20.92
CA LYS A 81 -29.44 -37.95 21.26
C LYS A 81 -28.09 -37.99 21.99
N VAL A 82 -27.39 -36.87 22.14
CA VAL A 82 -26.02 -36.81 22.70
C VAL A 82 -25.97 -36.12 24.06
N TYR A 83 -26.90 -35.22 24.36
CA TYR A 83 -26.93 -34.48 25.62
C TYR A 83 -28.28 -34.63 26.33
N ASN A 84 -28.24 -35.05 27.58
CA ASN A 84 -29.42 -35.23 28.42
C ASN A 84 -30.26 -33.94 28.48
N THR A 85 -31.56 -34.07 28.27
CA THR A 85 -32.59 -33.01 28.42
C THR A 85 -32.49 -31.80 27.47
N VAL A 86 -31.74 -31.88 26.36
CA VAL A 86 -31.64 -30.78 25.38
C VAL A 86 -32.76 -30.85 24.33
N ASP A 87 -33.79 -30.02 24.50
CA ASP A 87 -34.87 -29.82 23.53
C ASP A 87 -34.41 -29.00 22.31
N VAL A 88 -34.37 -29.64 21.14
CA VAL A 88 -33.95 -29.06 19.86
C VAL A 88 -35.09 -28.52 18.99
N SER A 89 -36.34 -28.55 19.47
CA SER A 89 -37.52 -28.11 18.69
C SER A 89 -37.43 -26.63 18.27
N MET A 90 -37.74 -26.30 17.02
CA MET A 90 -37.68 -24.90 16.54
C MET A 90 -38.67 -24.62 15.42
N SER A 91 -39.18 -23.39 15.37
CA SER A 91 -39.94 -22.88 14.23
C SER A 91 -39.01 -22.51 13.08
N THR A 92 -39.39 -22.77 11.82
CA THR A 92 -38.50 -22.60 10.66
C THR A 92 -39.12 -21.78 9.54
N TRP A 93 -38.35 -20.85 8.96
CA TRP A 93 -38.78 -19.98 7.84
C TRP A 93 -37.75 -19.93 6.68
N PRO A 94 -38.20 -19.93 5.41
CA PRO A 94 -39.57 -20.17 4.97
C PRO A 94 -39.99 -21.64 5.22
N ALA A 95 -41.24 -21.98 4.92
CA ALA A 95 -41.75 -23.34 5.07
C ALA A 95 -40.96 -24.38 4.25
N ASP A 96 -40.99 -25.64 4.67
CA ASP A 96 -40.12 -26.72 4.17
C ASP A 96 -40.21 -26.98 2.65
N ASP A 97 -41.32 -26.59 2.02
CA ASP A 97 -41.59 -26.70 0.57
C ASP A 97 -41.07 -25.51 -0.25
N VAL A 98 -40.70 -24.40 0.40
CA VAL A 98 -40.29 -23.15 -0.27
C VAL A 98 -38.82 -23.21 -0.67
N HIS A 99 -38.57 -23.55 -1.94
CA HIS A 99 -37.22 -23.62 -2.54
C HIS A 99 -36.36 -22.36 -2.35
N ARG A 100 -36.96 -21.15 -2.39
CA ARG A 100 -36.23 -19.90 -2.12
C ARG A 100 -37.16 -18.75 -1.74
N ASP A 101 -36.87 -18.13 -0.60
CA ASP A 101 -37.37 -16.81 -0.21
C ASP A 101 -36.21 -16.07 0.48
N VAL A 102 -35.85 -14.87 0.01
CA VAL A 102 -34.77 -14.07 0.61
C VAL A 102 -35.28 -13.08 1.66
N GLU A 103 -36.59 -12.88 1.74
CA GLU A 103 -37.25 -11.96 2.66
C GLU A 103 -37.92 -12.68 3.85
N ALA A 104 -37.86 -14.02 3.90
CA ALA A 104 -38.41 -14.86 4.96
C ALA A 104 -37.98 -14.45 6.39
N TYR A 105 -36.81 -13.81 6.52
CA TYR A 105 -36.32 -13.22 7.77
C TYR A 105 -37.31 -12.22 8.38
N LYS A 106 -38.13 -11.56 7.55
CA LYS A 106 -39.18 -10.64 7.98
C LYS A 106 -40.28 -11.36 8.75
N GLN A 107 -40.86 -12.42 8.18
CA GLN A 107 -41.89 -13.24 8.82
C GLN A 107 -41.42 -13.82 10.15
N ALA A 108 -40.15 -14.26 10.21
CA ALA A 108 -39.56 -14.78 11.42
C ALA A 108 -39.38 -13.69 12.51
N ILE A 109 -38.93 -12.48 12.14
CA ILE A 109 -38.83 -11.34 13.07
C ILE A 109 -40.21 -10.85 13.51
N ASP A 110 -41.19 -10.76 12.60
CA ASP A 110 -42.57 -10.35 12.89
C ASP A 110 -43.29 -11.35 13.82
N SER A 111 -42.76 -12.58 13.98
CA SER A 111 -43.27 -13.56 14.94
C SER A 111 -42.77 -13.37 16.38
N LEU A 112 -41.75 -12.52 16.60
CA LEU A 112 -41.20 -12.26 17.93
C LEU A 112 -41.99 -11.15 18.66
N PRO A 113 -42.25 -11.29 19.97
CA PRO A 113 -42.72 -10.17 20.78
C PRO A 113 -41.63 -9.10 20.92
N ARG A 114 -42.02 -7.85 21.17
CA ARG A 114 -41.08 -6.77 21.50
C ARG A 114 -40.22 -7.17 22.72
N GLY A 115 -38.92 -6.96 22.66
CA GLY A 115 -37.94 -7.47 23.63
C GLY A 115 -37.45 -8.89 23.35
N GLY A 116 -38.00 -9.60 22.36
CA GLY A 116 -37.35 -10.76 21.75
C GLY A 116 -36.01 -10.38 21.09
N ALA A 117 -35.28 -11.38 20.60
CA ALA A 117 -33.96 -11.16 20.00
C ALA A 117 -33.74 -11.95 18.70
N ILE A 118 -32.82 -11.47 17.87
CA ILE A 118 -32.26 -12.25 16.75
C ILE A 118 -30.74 -12.37 16.83
N THR A 119 -30.22 -13.44 16.23
CA THR A 119 -28.79 -13.54 15.86
C THR A 119 -28.65 -13.51 14.35
N ILE A 120 -27.59 -12.88 13.83
CA ILE A 120 -27.35 -12.72 12.39
C ILE A 120 -26.00 -13.36 12.03
N PHE A 121 -26.07 -14.49 11.34
CA PHE A 121 -24.95 -15.29 10.84
C PHE A 121 -25.12 -15.55 9.34
N THR A 122 -25.05 -14.46 8.58
CA THR A 122 -25.28 -14.37 7.13
C THR A 122 -24.07 -13.74 6.44
N PRO A 123 -24.01 -13.61 5.11
CA PRO A 123 -22.95 -12.84 4.45
C PRO A 123 -23.06 -11.35 4.77
N ASP A 124 -21.92 -10.71 5.05
CA ASP A 124 -21.79 -9.35 5.59
C ASP A 124 -22.69 -8.27 4.93
N PRO A 125 -22.87 -8.22 3.59
CA PRO A 125 -23.74 -7.24 2.92
C PRO A 125 -25.22 -7.29 3.36
N THR A 126 -25.66 -8.38 3.97
CA THR A 126 -27.04 -8.56 4.43
C THR A 126 -27.28 -8.09 5.86
N HIS A 127 -26.22 -7.92 6.67
CA HIS A 127 -26.32 -7.58 8.09
C HIS A 127 -27.17 -6.32 8.34
N TYR A 128 -26.87 -5.23 7.64
CA TYR A 128 -27.54 -3.94 7.83
C TYR A 128 -29.07 -4.03 7.62
N LYS A 129 -29.52 -4.68 6.54
CA LYS A 129 -30.96 -4.78 6.21
C LYS A 129 -31.75 -5.63 7.21
N ILE A 130 -31.14 -6.69 7.72
CA ILE A 130 -31.76 -7.61 8.69
C ILE A 130 -31.79 -6.94 10.07
N ALA A 131 -30.68 -6.33 10.50
CA ALA A 131 -30.56 -5.64 11.78
C ALA A 131 -31.52 -4.47 11.91
N MET A 132 -31.58 -3.57 10.92
CA MET A 132 -32.49 -2.42 10.94
C MET A 132 -33.96 -2.86 11.05
N TYR A 133 -34.36 -3.89 10.30
CA TYR A 133 -35.74 -4.40 10.32
C TYR A 133 -36.17 -4.92 11.71
N ALA A 134 -35.25 -5.58 12.43
CA ALA A 134 -35.46 -6.02 13.81
C ALA A 134 -35.48 -4.86 14.81
N ILE A 135 -34.50 -3.95 14.73
CA ILE A 135 -34.37 -2.80 15.61
C ILE A 135 -35.63 -1.91 15.57
N GLU A 136 -36.18 -1.67 14.36
CA GLU A 136 -37.43 -0.91 14.15
C GLU A 136 -38.67 -1.54 14.81
N ARG A 137 -38.65 -2.84 15.13
CA ARG A 137 -39.72 -3.55 15.85
C ARG A 137 -39.52 -3.58 17.36
N GLY A 138 -38.35 -3.13 17.84
CA GLY A 138 -37.95 -3.28 19.23
C GLY A 138 -37.48 -4.69 19.57
N ILE A 139 -36.80 -5.34 18.62
CA ILE A 139 -36.14 -6.64 18.78
C ILE A 139 -34.63 -6.41 18.96
N HIS A 140 -34.02 -7.09 19.93
CA HIS A 140 -32.58 -7.03 20.20
C HIS A 140 -31.79 -7.80 19.13
N VAL A 141 -30.54 -7.40 18.85
CA VAL A 141 -29.78 -7.97 17.72
C VAL A 141 -28.35 -8.33 18.09
N MET A 142 -27.95 -9.58 17.86
CA MET A 142 -26.53 -9.97 17.82
C MET A 142 -26.11 -10.18 16.36
N ILE A 143 -25.01 -9.55 15.93
CA ILE A 143 -24.49 -9.66 14.56
C ILE A 143 -23.12 -10.31 14.59
N THR A 144 -22.84 -11.27 13.72
CA THR A 144 -21.46 -11.78 13.59
C THR A 144 -20.52 -10.70 13.06
N LYS A 145 -19.22 -10.82 13.37
CA LYS A 145 -18.20 -9.92 12.82
C LYS A 145 -18.07 -10.10 11.29
N PRO A 146 -17.89 -9.02 10.50
CA PRO A 146 -17.97 -7.61 10.91
C PRO A 146 -19.45 -7.18 11.05
N MET A 147 -19.75 -6.29 12.00
CA MET A 147 -21.13 -5.82 12.24
C MET A 147 -21.78 -5.31 10.94
N VAL A 148 -21.08 -4.45 10.21
CA VAL A 148 -21.39 -4.02 8.84
C VAL A 148 -20.09 -3.58 8.17
N MET A 149 -20.11 -3.40 6.85
CA MET A 149 -18.93 -3.01 6.08
C MET A 149 -18.61 -1.50 6.11
N THR A 150 -19.52 -0.64 6.59
CA THR A 150 -19.29 0.82 6.61
C THR A 150 -19.68 1.49 7.92
N VAL A 151 -18.90 2.51 8.31
CA VAL A 151 -19.12 3.37 9.48
C VAL A 151 -20.47 4.09 9.39
N GLU A 152 -20.94 4.45 8.20
CA GLU A 152 -22.26 5.07 8.01
C GLU A 152 -23.40 4.11 8.39
N ALA A 153 -23.35 2.87 7.91
CA ALA A 153 -24.33 1.83 8.27
C ALA A 153 -24.24 1.50 9.77
N HIS A 154 -23.03 1.50 10.34
CA HIS A 154 -22.79 1.19 11.74
C HIS A 154 -23.38 2.28 12.66
N LYS A 155 -23.14 3.56 12.34
CA LYS A 155 -23.77 4.70 13.04
C LYS A 155 -25.30 4.64 13.01
N LYS A 156 -25.89 4.30 11.85
CA LYS A 156 -27.35 4.15 11.70
C LYS A 156 -27.92 3.03 12.58
N ILE A 157 -27.19 1.92 12.74
CA ILE A 157 -27.54 0.86 13.71
C ILE A 157 -27.48 1.40 15.16
N ILE A 158 -26.43 2.13 15.55
CA ILE A 158 -26.31 2.71 16.91
C ILE A 158 -27.46 3.70 17.19
N GLU A 159 -27.77 4.58 16.25
CA GLU A 159 -28.86 5.56 16.36
C GLU A 159 -30.22 4.86 16.49
N ALA A 160 -30.51 3.91 15.60
CA ALA A 160 -31.76 3.17 15.61
C ALA A 160 -31.93 2.30 16.87
N ALA A 161 -30.84 1.72 17.38
CA ALA A 161 -30.83 0.92 18.60
C ALA A 161 -31.24 1.77 19.82
N ARG A 162 -30.54 2.90 20.02
CA ARG A 162 -30.83 3.87 21.09
C ARG A 162 -32.24 4.44 20.98
N LYS A 163 -32.69 4.79 19.76
CA LYS A 163 -34.05 5.29 19.48
C LYS A 163 -35.15 4.29 19.87
N ASN A 164 -34.91 2.99 19.70
CA ASN A 164 -35.90 1.94 20.01
C ASN A 164 -35.74 1.32 21.40
N GLY A 165 -34.67 1.64 22.13
CA GLY A 165 -34.34 1.08 23.44
C GLY A 165 -33.87 -0.38 23.38
N VAL A 166 -33.25 -0.79 22.27
CA VAL A 166 -32.82 -2.20 22.06
C VAL A 166 -31.31 -2.38 22.17
N TYR A 167 -30.93 -3.55 22.66
CA TYR A 167 -29.53 -3.99 22.73
C TYR A 167 -29.05 -4.47 21.36
N VAL A 168 -27.83 -4.05 20.99
CA VAL A 168 -27.16 -4.51 19.77
C VAL A 168 -25.70 -4.85 20.08
N GLN A 169 -25.30 -6.09 19.78
CA GLN A 169 -23.98 -6.65 20.10
C GLN A 169 -23.31 -7.28 18.87
N VAL A 170 -21.98 -7.28 18.81
CA VAL A 170 -21.20 -8.10 17.88
C VAL A 170 -20.86 -9.45 18.54
N GLU A 171 -20.86 -10.55 17.78
CA GLU A 171 -20.22 -11.80 18.20
C GLU A 171 -18.71 -11.73 17.93
N VAL A 172 -17.95 -11.59 19.02
CA VAL A 172 -16.48 -11.52 19.01
C VAL A 172 -15.90 -12.38 20.14
N HIS A 173 -16.07 -13.69 20.03
CA HIS A 173 -15.52 -14.71 20.95
C HIS A 173 -14.06 -14.50 21.38
N LYS A 174 -13.22 -13.82 20.57
CA LYS A 174 -11.83 -13.47 20.91
C LYS A 174 -11.72 -12.66 22.22
N ARG A 175 -12.72 -11.82 22.55
CA ARG A 175 -12.76 -11.08 23.82
C ARG A 175 -13.04 -11.95 25.05
N TYR A 176 -13.53 -13.17 24.85
CA TYR A 176 -13.89 -14.14 25.89
C TYR A 176 -12.91 -15.32 25.98
N ASP A 177 -11.90 -15.34 25.12
CA ASP A 177 -10.86 -16.35 25.12
C ASP A 177 -9.88 -16.09 26.29
N PRO A 178 -9.60 -17.07 27.15
CA PRO A 178 -8.89 -16.82 28.41
C PRO A 178 -7.44 -16.37 28.20
N VAL A 179 -6.79 -16.76 27.10
CA VAL A 179 -5.42 -16.33 26.78
C VAL A 179 -5.41 -14.89 26.29
N TYR A 180 -6.41 -14.49 25.49
CA TYR A 180 -6.53 -13.13 24.98
C TYR A 180 -7.03 -12.17 26.07
N ALA A 181 -7.90 -12.62 26.99
CA ALA A 181 -8.31 -11.83 28.16
C ALA A 181 -7.12 -11.55 29.10
N ASP A 182 -6.34 -12.57 29.47
CA ASP A 182 -5.12 -12.42 30.29
C ASP A 182 -4.05 -11.56 29.60
N ALA A 183 -3.81 -11.78 28.30
CA ALA A 183 -2.87 -10.98 27.53
C ALA A 183 -3.30 -9.51 27.44
N ARG A 184 -4.59 -9.20 27.30
CA ARG A 184 -5.10 -7.83 27.33
C ARG A 184 -4.74 -7.12 28.63
N GLU A 185 -5.05 -7.70 29.78
CA GLU A 185 -4.81 -7.01 31.06
C GLU A 185 -3.31 -6.76 31.28
N LYS A 186 -2.43 -7.66 30.81
CA LYS A 186 -0.97 -7.47 30.84
C LYS A 186 -0.45 -6.40 29.86
N ILE A 187 -1.05 -6.24 28.67
CA ILE A 187 -0.74 -5.12 27.76
C ILE A 187 -1.20 -3.78 28.37
N ARG A 188 -2.29 -3.80 29.15
CA ARG A 188 -2.89 -2.62 29.77
C ARG A 188 -2.27 -2.20 31.10
N ASP A 189 -1.37 -3.00 31.66
CA ASP A 189 -0.45 -2.60 32.73
C ASP A 189 0.60 -1.63 32.16
N THR A 190 0.26 -0.35 32.06
CA THR A 190 1.14 0.69 31.51
C THR A 190 2.35 0.99 32.40
N GLU A 191 2.35 0.55 33.66
CA GLU A 191 3.52 0.66 34.54
C GLU A 191 4.62 -0.33 34.12
N ASN A 192 4.26 -1.58 33.82
CA ASN A 192 5.21 -2.63 33.43
C ASN A 192 5.38 -2.80 31.91
N PHE A 193 4.34 -2.58 31.10
CA PHE A 193 4.36 -2.76 29.64
C PHE A 193 4.72 -1.48 28.87
N GLY A 194 4.40 -0.31 29.44
CA GLY A 194 4.64 1.01 28.82
C GLY A 194 3.55 1.42 27.81
N ALA A 195 3.83 2.45 27.01
CA ALA A 195 2.94 2.87 25.92
C ALA A 195 3.11 1.98 24.68
N PHE A 196 2.13 1.96 23.78
CA PHE A 196 2.06 1.04 22.65
C PHE A 196 3.04 1.42 21.52
N GLN A 197 3.91 0.50 21.12
CA GLN A 197 4.91 0.69 20.06
C GLN A 197 4.56 -0.04 18.77
N HIS A 198 4.29 -1.36 18.84
CA HIS A 198 4.05 -2.16 17.65
C HIS A 198 3.11 -3.34 17.88
N TRP A 199 2.27 -3.65 16.89
CA TRP A 199 1.41 -4.82 16.84
C TRP A 199 1.60 -5.55 15.51
N ASP A 200 1.80 -6.86 15.57
CA ASP A 200 1.69 -7.76 14.43
C ASP A 200 0.58 -8.78 14.70
N SER A 201 -0.17 -9.14 13.66
CA SER A 201 -1.16 -10.22 13.75
C SER A 201 -1.36 -10.88 12.40
N VAL A 202 -1.40 -12.22 12.44
CA VAL A 202 -1.53 -13.08 11.27
C VAL A 202 -2.67 -14.06 11.51
N MET A 203 -3.61 -14.12 10.57
CA MET A 203 -4.68 -15.12 10.56
C MET A 203 -4.86 -15.72 9.16
N THR A 204 -4.56 -17.00 8.98
CA THR A 204 -4.67 -17.67 7.67
C THR A 204 -5.43 -18.99 7.72
N GLN A 205 -6.10 -19.32 6.61
CA GLN A 205 -6.94 -20.51 6.47
C GLN A 205 -6.63 -21.31 5.18
N PRO A 206 -6.86 -22.64 5.19
CA PRO A 206 -6.77 -23.50 4.02
C PRO A 206 -7.53 -23.00 2.79
N ARG A 207 -6.87 -23.04 1.63
CA ARG A 207 -7.41 -22.59 0.34
C ARG A 207 -8.70 -23.28 -0.09
N ASP A 208 -8.99 -24.50 0.34
CA ASP A 208 -10.29 -25.16 0.13
C ASP A 208 -11.50 -24.33 0.63
N GLN A 209 -11.30 -23.43 1.60
CA GLN A 209 -12.34 -22.49 2.04
C GLN A 209 -12.85 -21.58 0.91
N LEU A 210 -12.05 -21.34 -0.13
CA LEU A 210 -12.49 -20.61 -1.32
C LEU A 210 -13.68 -21.27 -2.01
N HIS A 211 -13.82 -22.61 -1.99
CA HIS A 211 -15.01 -23.26 -2.54
C HIS A 211 -16.30 -22.86 -1.79
N THR A 212 -16.21 -22.66 -0.47
CA THR A 212 -17.32 -22.15 0.37
C THR A 212 -17.57 -20.66 0.13
N PHE A 213 -16.51 -19.86 -0.06
CA PHE A 213 -16.58 -18.39 -0.06
C PHE A 213 -16.67 -17.76 -1.47
N LYS A 214 -16.47 -18.53 -2.54
CA LYS A 214 -16.63 -18.14 -3.96
C LYS A 214 -17.95 -17.44 -4.30
N ALA A 215 -18.98 -17.59 -3.46
CA ALA A 215 -20.23 -16.85 -3.58
C ALA A 215 -20.06 -15.33 -3.40
N TRP A 216 -19.17 -14.88 -2.51
CA TRP A 216 -19.02 -13.48 -2.07
C TRP A 216 -17.58 -12.93 -2.13
N ALA A 217 -16.56 -13.78 -2.06
CA ALA A 217 -15.15 -13.39 -2.12
C ALA A 217 -14.83 -12.66 -3.44
N GLY A 218 -14.20 -11.48 -3.33
CA GLY A 218 -13.87 -10.63 -4.48
C GLY A 218 -15.10 -10.07 -5.22
N LYS A 219 -16.26 -10.01 -4.56
CA LYS A 219 -17.54 -9.54 -5.14
C LYS A 219 -18.30 -8.62 -4.20
N SER A 220 -18.40 -9.02 -2.94
CA SER A 220 -19.22 -8.33 -1.94
C SER A 220 -18.66 -8.43 -0.52
N SER A 221 -17.59 -9.20 -0.30
CA SER A 221 -16.72 -9.10 0.87
C SER A 221 -15.34 -9.70 0.53
N ASP A 222 -14.38 -9.59 1.44
CA ASP A 222 -12.98 -9.97 1.25
C ASP A 222 -12.39 -10.67 2.49
N ILE A 223 -11.14 -11.12 2.37
CA ILE A 223 -10.43 -11.84 3.44
C ILE A 223 -10.15 -10.98 4.68
N SER A 224 -10.17 -9.64 4.54
CA SER A 224 -9.93 -8.69 5.62
C SER A 224 -11.19 -8.50 6.48
N TYR A 225 -12.33 -8.22 5.85
CA TYR A 225 -13.63 -8.22 6.54
C TYR A 225 -13.91 -9.57 7.20
N TYR A 226 -13.54 -10.68 6.53
CA TYR A 226 -13.76 -12.02 7.07
C TYR A 226 -12.81 -12.42 8.22
N LEU A 227 -11.48 -12.30 8.10
CA LEU A 227 -10.54 -12.74 9.17
C LEU A 227 -9.88 -11.60 9.96
N ASN A 228 -9.38 -10.53 9.32
CA ASN A 228 -8.74 -9.42 10.05
C ASN A 228 -9.68 -8.78 11.07
N SER A 229 -11.00 -8.80 10.84
CA SER A 229 -12.01 -8.37 11.80
C SER A 229 -11.91 -9.02 13.18
N HIS A 230 -11.29 -10.20 13.33
CA HIS A 230 -10.99 -10.80 14.63
C HIS A 230 -9.86 -10.07 15.38
N HIS A 231 -8.73 -9.83 14.73
CA HIS A 231 -7.56 -9.21 15.37
C HIS A 231 -7.66 -7.69 15.43
N VAL A 232 -8.31 -7.04 14.45
CA VAL A 232 -8.63 -5.61 14.48
C VAL A 232 -9.57 -5.28 15.64
N ASP A 233 -10.65 -6.06 15.85
CA ASP A 233 -11.55 -5.83 17.00
C ASP A 233 -10.86 -6.05 18.35
N TYR A 234 -10.09 -7.14 18.46
CA TYR A 234 -9.33 -7.43 19.66
C TYR A 234 -8.28 -6.35 19.95
N HIS A 235 -7.53 -5.86 18.95
CA HIS A 235 -6.58 -4.77 19.12
C HIS A 235 -7.26 -3.45 19.53
N CYS A 236 -8.40 -3.09 18.91
CA CYS A 236 -9.21 -1.95 19.35
C CYS A 236 -9.62 -2.07 20.83
N TRP A 237 -10.01 -3.27 21.29
CA TRP A 237 -10.41 -3.50 22.68
C TRP A 237 -9.23 -3.53 23.67
N VAL A 238 -8.04 -3.92 23.22
CA VAL A 238 -6.79 -3.80 24.00
C VAL A 238 -6.38 -2.33 24.13
N MET A 239 -6.48 -1.53 23.07
CA MET A 239 -6.05 -0.12 23.05
C MET A 239 -7.11 0.88 23.53
N ASP A 240 -8.34 0.45 23.79
CA ASP A 240 -9.43 1.32 24.26
C ASP A 240 -9.03 2.13 25.50
N GLY A 241 -9.11 3.46 25.41
CA GLY A 241 -8.67 4.37 26.46
C GLY A 241 -7.16 4.64 26.52
N LEU A 242 -6.32 3.90 25.78
CA LEU A 242 -4.85 4.00 25.81
C LEU A 242 -4.27 4.65 24.55
N ALA A 243 -4.76 4.29 23.36
CA ALA A 243 -4.29 4.83 22.08
C ALA A 243 -5.44 4.99 21.06
N ASP A 244 -5.33 6.00 20.20
CA ASP A 244 -6.33 6.32 19.16
C ASP A 244 -5.78 6.06 17.75
N PRO A 245 -6.52 5.37 16.86
CA PRO A 245 -6.07 5.11 15.50
C PRO A 245 -6.20 6.36 14.62
N ILE A 246 -5.09 6.71 13.94
CA ILE A 246 -4.95 7.94 13.15
C ILE A 246 -5.36 7.70 11.70
N ARG A 247 -4.80 6.66 11.07
CA ARG A 247 -4.97 6.36 9.65
C ARG A 247 -4.70 4.89 9.35
N ALA A 248 -5.32 4.38 8.29
CA ALA A 248 -5.06 3.04 7.74
C ALA A 248 -4.52 3.12 6.30
N MET A 249 -3.69 2.14 5.96
CA MET A 249 -3.28 1.79 4.60
C MET A 249 -3.47 0.29 4.44
N ALA A 250 -3.68 -0.22 3.23
CA ALA A 250 -3.73 -1.66 3.00
C ALA A 250 -3.17 -2.06 1.62
N VAL A 251 -2.57 -3.24 1.58
CA VAL A 251 -1.99 -3.88 0.38
C VAL A 251 -2.48 -5.32 0.27
N GLY A 252 -2.49 -5.88 -0.94
CA GLY A 252 -2.96 -7.26 -1.16
C GLY A 252 -2.25 -8.00 -2.29
N SER A 253 -2.21 -9.33 -2.18
CA SER A 253 -1.66 -10.24 -3.20
C SER A 253 -2.77 -10.91 -4.01
N THR A 254 -2.53 -11.32 -5.25
CA THR A 254 -3.50 -12.07 -6.07
C THR A 254 -2.82 -13.21 -6.85
N GLY A 255 -3.58 -14.28 -7.15
CA GLY A 255 -3.18 -15.40 -8.01
C GLY A 255 -3.84 -16.73 -7.68
N VAL A 256 -4.07 -17.05 -6.40
CA VAL A 256 -4.63 -18.34 -5.94
C VAL A 256 -6.14 -18.38 -6.12
N ALA A 257 -6.89 -17.42 -5.57
CA ALA A 257 -8.35 -17.39 -5.66
C ALA A 257 -8.86 -17.32 -7.10
N SER A 258 -8.15 -16.59 -7.97
CA SER A 258 -8.48 -16.44 -9.39
C SER A 258 -7.90 -17.52 -10.30
N SER A 259 -7.24 -18.54 -9.75
CA SER A 259 -6.77 -19.72 -10.50
C SER A 259 -7.93 -20.58 -11.00
N GLU A 260 -7.65 -21.54 -11.89
CA GLU A 260 -8.66 -22.47 -12.42
C GLU A 260 -9.26 -23.40 -11.33
N GLU A 261 -8.46 -23.75 -10.31
CA GLU A 261 -8.87 -24.60 -9.18
C GLU A 261 -10.03 -23.97 -8.38
N PHE A 262 -9.91 -22.68 -8.05
CA PHE A 262 -10.89 -21.98 -7.20
C PHE A 262 -11.84 -21.08 -7.99
N GLY A 263 -11.38 -20.41 -9.05
CA GLY A 263 -12.21 -19.67 -10.01
C GLY A 263 -13.05 -18.54 -9.42
N CYS A 264 -12.54 -17.81 -8.42
CA CYS A 264 -13.08 -16.52 -7.99
C CYS A 264 -12.77 -15.42 -9.04
N PRO A 265 -13.38 -14.22 -8.97
CA PRO A 265 -13.13 -13.15 -9.92
C PRO A 265 -11.63 -12.78 -10.04
N LYS A 266 -11.20 -12.37 -11.24
CA LYS A 266 -9.87 -11.75 -11.41
C LYS A 266 -9.77 -10.50 -10.53
N GLY A 267 -8.67 -10.37 -9.81
CA GLY A 267 -8.45 -9.30 -8.82
C GLY A 267 -8.86 -9.64 -7.39
N THR A 268 -9.47 -10.81 -7.13
CA THR A 268 -9.76 -11.27 -5.76
C THR A 268 -8.47 -11.40 -4.95
N GLU A 269 -8.36 -10.68 -3.82
CA GLU A 269 -7.14 -10.62 -3.01
C GLU A 269 -6.97 -11.84 -2.10
N ASP A 270 -5.90 -12.58 -2.31
CA ASP A 270 -5.55 -13.79 -1.57
C ASP A 270 -5.10 -13.55 -0.14
N THR A 271 -4.43 -12.43 0.04
CA THR A 271 -3.94 -11.92 1.30
C THR A 271 -4.22 -10.43 1.33
N ILE A 272 -4.76 -9.93 2.43
CA ILE A 272 -4.87 -8.49 2.68
C ILE A 272 -4.11 -8.17 3.97
N THR A 273 -3.15 -7.25 3.85
CA THR A 273 -2.41 -6.69 4.97
C THR A 273 -2.86 -5.25 5.18
N ILE A 274 -3.55 -4.99 6.30
CA ILE A 274 -3.85 -3.63 6.77
C ILE A 274 -2.69 -3.16 7.67
N ILE A 275 -2.24 -1.93 7.47
CA ILE A 275 -1.27 -1.22 8.32
C ILE A 275 -1.98 0.02 8.91
N THR A 276 -1.83 0.28 10.20
CA THR A 276 -2.41 1.44 10.89
C THR A 276 -1.41 2.15 11.78
N GLU A 277 -1.52 3.47 11.86
CA GLU A 277 -0.83 4.29 12.86
C GLU A 277 -1.78 4.65 14.01
N TRP A 278 -1.24 4.68 15.22
CA TRP A 278 -1.96 4.94 16.47
C TRP A 278 -1.22 5.99 17.29
N LYS A 279 -1.94 6.89 17.94
CA LYS A 279 -1.37 7.87 18.88
C LYS A 279 -1.63 7.45 20.31
N ASN A 280 -0.58 7.25 21.10
CA ASN A 280 -0.70 7.00 22.53
C ASN A 280 -1.25 8.25 23.25
N ARG A 281 -2.26 8.06 24.11
CA ARG A 281 -2.86 9.15 24.90
C ARG A 281 -1.99 9.62 26.06
N ALA A 282 -1.08 8.77 26.54
CA ALA A 282 -0.25 9.04 27.73
C ALA A 282 0.89 10.04 27.45
N ASP A 283 1.57 9.92 26.31
CA ASP A 283 2.77 10.70 25.96
C ASP A 283 2.72 11.31 24.55
N GLY A 284 1.71 10.97 23.73
CA GLY A 284 1.59 11.42 22.35
C GLY A 284 2.48 10.70 21.34
N SER A 285 3.20 9.65 21.75
CA SER A 285 4.02 8.80 20.87
C SER A 285 3.17 8.05 19.83
N ILE A 286 3.82 7.54 18.78
CA ILE A 286 3.16 6.89 17.64
C ILE A 286 3.49 5.40 17.62
N GLY A 287 2.47 4.56 17.82
CA GLY A 287 2.54 3.12 17.63
C GLY A 287 2.05 2.69 16.24
N THR A 288 2.45 1.50 15.78
CA THR A 288 2.07 0.96 14.46
C THR A 288 1.48 -0.44 14.57
N ALA A 289 0.43 -0.75 13.82
CA ALA A 289 -0.23 -2.07 13.88
C ALA A 289 -0.48 -2.66 12.50
N VAL A 290 -0.11 -3.93 12.34
CA VAL A 290 -0.24 -4.74 11.13
C VAL A 290 -1.20 -5.90 11.37
N TYR A 291 -2.11 -6.13 10.42
CA TYR A 291 -3.07 -7.23 10.44
C TYR A 291 -3.08 -7.89 9.06
N MET A 292 -2.59 -9.13 8.98
CA MET A 292 -2.52 -9.91 7.75
C MET A 292 -3.49 -11.09 7.78
N ALA A 293 -4.44 -11.07 6.84
CA ALA A 293 -5.44 -12.11 6.66
C ALA A 293 -5.25 -12.80 5.30
N SER A 294 -5.28 -14.13 5.25
CA SER A 294 -5.11 -14.89 3.99
C SER A 294 -5.95 -16.18 3.92
N TRP A 295 -6.47 -16.51 2.74
CA TRP A 295 -7.01 -17.85 2.42
C TRP A 295 -6.07 -18.65 1.52
N ALA A 296 -4.84 -18.21 1.28
CA ALA A 296 -3.88 -18.92 0.41
C ALA A 296 -3.10 -20.05 1.11
N HIS A 297 -3.46 -20.43 2.33
CA HIS A 297 -2.69 -21.42 3.10
C HIS A 297 -2.90 -22.85 2.52
N PRO A 298 -1.88 -23.73 2.53
CA PRO A 298 -2.03 -25.09 2.04
C PRO A 298 -3.08 -25.91 2.79
N ASN A 299 -3.72 -26.86 2.10
CA ASN A 299 -4.82 -27.66 2.64
C ASN A 299 -4.39 -28.64 3.74
N ASN A 300 -3.17 -29.19 3.65
CA ASN A 300 -2.62 -30.15 4.61
C ASN A 300 -1.98 -29.45 5.84
N SER A 301 -2.64 -28.41 6.37
CA SER A 301 -2.16 -27.68 7.54
C SER A 301 -2.42 -28.43 8.84
N GLU A 302 -1.54 -28.23 9.84
CA GLU A 302 -1.67 -28.81 11.18
C GLU A 302 -2.91 -28.32 11.96
N CYS A 303 -3.46 -27.16 11.57
CA CYS A 303 -4.66 -26.59 12.17
C CYS A 303 -5.56 -25.94 11.10
N HIS A 304 -6.86 -25.83 11.38
CA HIS A 304 -7.83 -25.23 10.45
C HIS A 304 -7.66 -23.70 10.29
N THR A 305 -7.01 -23.03 11.23
CA THR A 305 -6.74 -21.58 11.15
C THR A 305 -5.46 -21.27 11.93
N GLN A 306 -4.41 -20.94 11.21
CA GLN A 306 -3.18 -20.37 11.77
C GLN A 306 -3.51 -18.98 12.30
N GLN A 307 -3.24 -18.69 13.58
CA GLN A 307 -3.73 -17.47 14.23
C GLN A 307 -2.86 -17.07 15.42
N ARG A 308 -2.18 -15.92 15.30
CA ARG A 308 -1.28 -15.38 16.32
C ARG A 308 -1.22 -13.86 16.31
N PHE A 309 -0.81 -13.27 17.43
CA PHE A 309 -0.42 -11.87 17.49
C PHE A 309 0.83 -11.66 18.35
N MET A 310 1.51 -10.55 18.11
CA MET A 310 2.57 -9.97 18.92
C MET A 310 2.19 -8.52 19.24
N CYS A 311 2.39 -8.09 20.48
CA CYS A 311 2.28 -6.70 20.90
C CYS A 311 3.57 -6.30 21.61
N LEU A 312 4.10 -5.13 21.26
CA LEU A 312 5.28 -4.49 21.84
C LEU A 312 4.88 -3.13 22.42
N GLY A 313 5.24 -2.89 23.68
CA GLY A 313 5.18 -1.59 24.33
C GLY A 313 6.58 -1.09 24.69
N HIS A 314 6.68 0.15 25.17
CA HIS A 314 7.96 0.79 25.52
C HIS A 314 8.78 0.06 26.61
N LYS A 315 8.21 -0.94 27.32
CA LYS A 315 8.86 -1.68 28.40
C LYS A 315 8.71 -3.20 28.33
N GLY A 316 7.89 -3.74 27.42
CA GLY A 316 7.56 -5.17 27.40
C GLY A 316 7.00 -5.66 26.07
N GLU A 317 7.04 -6.99 25.89
CA GLU A 317 6.51 -7.69 24.72
C GLU A 317 5.59 -8.83 25.16
N ILE A 318 4.48 -9.03 24.45
CA ILE A 318 3.55 -10.14 24.63
C ILE A 318 3.31 -10.81 23.27
N ARG A 319 3.43 -12.14 23.23
CA ARG A 319 3.13 -12.98 22.07
C ARG A 319 2.09 -14.02 22.45
N ALA A 320 1.11 -14.25 21.59
CA ALA A 320 0.12 -15.32 21.77
C ALA A 320 -0.13 -16.06 20.45
N ASP A 321 0.24 -17.34 20.42
CA ASP A 321 -0.16 -18.28 19.38
C ASP A 321 -1.41 -19.03 19.85
N GLN A 322 -2.48 -18.99 19.04
CA GLN A 322 -3.75 -19.67 19.31
C GLN A 322 -3.96 -20.90 18.41
N ALA A 323 -3.09 -21.16 17.44
CA ALA A 323 -3.00 -22.46 16.78
C ALA A 323 -2.32 -23.50 17.71
N HIS A 324 -1.24 -23.13 18.38
CA HIS A 324 -0.30 -24.06 19.03
C HIS A 324 -0.39 -24.06 20.57
N ARG A 325 -1.60 -24.03 21.13
CA ARG A 325 -1.86 -23.91 22.58
C ARG A 325 -2.56 -25.13 23.22
N GLY A 326 -2.14 -26.32 22.83
CA GLY A 326 -2.81 -27.56 23.21
C GLY A 326 -1.94 -28.80 23.04
N TYR A 327 -2.53 -29.88 22.53
CA TYR A 327 -1.85 -31.14 22.30
C TYR A 327 -1.98 -31.57 20.84
N SER A 328 -0.96 -32.23 20.29
CA SER A 328 -1.05 -32.84 18.97
C SER A 328 -1.70 -34.23 19.05
N VAL A 329 -2.39 -34.62 17.99
CA VAL A 329 -2.92 -35.97 17.79
C VAL A 329 -2.38 -36.49 16.46
N THR A 330 -1.78 -37.67 16.49
CA THR A 330 -1.38 -38.43 15.31
C THR A 330 -2.20 -39.71 15.24
N GLN A 331 -2.84 -39.93 14.10
CA GLN A 331 -3.53 -41.15 13.68
C GLN A 331 -2.92 -41.57 12.33
N ASN A 332 -3.11 -42.81 11.91
CA ASN A 332 -2.44 -43.41 10.74
C ASN A 332 -2.40 -42.49 9.50
N ASP A 333 -3.52 -41.82 9.21
CA ASP A 333 -3.71 -40.97 8.03
C ASP A 333 -3.87 -39.47 8.38
N LYS A 334 -3.62 -39.05 9.62
CA LYS A 334 -3.93 -37.69 10.09
C LYS A 334 -3.03 -37.19 11.23
N TYR A 335 -2.44 -36.02 11.03
CA TYR A 335 -1.88 -35.16 12.10
C TYR A 335 -2.82 -33.98 12.37
N ALA A 336 -2.93 -33.52 13.62
CA ALA A 336 -3.63 -32.29 13.97
C ALA A 336 -3.13 -31.67 15.29
N ALA A 337 -2.99 -30.36 15.33
CA ALA A 337 -2.87 -29.58 16.57
C ALA A 337 -4.27 -29.33 17.16
N VAL A 338 -4.56 -29.94 18.32
CA VAL A 338 -5.87 -29.85 18.98
C VAL A 338 -5.85 -28.73 20.01
N ASN A 339 -6.75 -27.76 19.82
CA ASN A 339 -6.94 -26.62 20.72
C ASN A 339 -8.02 -26.96 21.79
N PRO A 340 -7.66 -27.29 23.05
CA PRO A 340 -8.62 -27.69 24.09
C PRO A 340 -9.53 -26.53 24.54
N LEU A 341 -9.16 -25.29 24.19
CA LEU A 341 -9.92 -24.07 24.44
C LEU A 341 -10.79 -23.67 23.24
N TYR A 342 -11.11 -24.62 22.34
CA TYR A 342 -12.14 -24.47 21.32
C TYR A 342 -13.52 -24.83 21.90
N MET A 343 -14.40 -25.49 21.14
CA MET A 343 -15.67 -26.03 21.64
C MET A 343 -15.52 -27.47 22.14
N LYS A 344 -15.88 -27.72 23.40
CA LYS A 344 -15.90 -29.08 23.98
C LYS A 344 -17.25 -29.76 23.70
N TYR A 345 -17.29 -30.61 22.68
CA TYR A 345 -18.51 -31.37 22.34
C TYR A 345 -18.74 -32.63 23.20
N THR A 346 -17.76 -33.11 23.95
CA THR A 346 -17.95 -34.28 24.84
C THR A 346 -18.95 -33.93 25.95
N PRO A 347 -19.96 -34.77 26.24
CA PRO A 347 -20.85 -34.59 27.38
C PRO A 347 -20.10 -34.52 28.72
N GLY A 348 -20.79 -34.01 29.74
CA GLY A 348 -20.36 -34.08 31.14
C GLY A 348 -20.54 -35.49 31.73
N VAL A 349 -20.16 -35.67 33.00
CA VAL A 349 -20.38 -36.92 33.75
C VAL A 349 -21.85 -37.18 34.08
N ASP A 350 -22.65 -36.13 34.00
CA ASP A 350 -24.11 -36.04 34.04
C ASP A 350 -24.78 -36.29 32.68
N GLY A 351 -23.99 -36.44 31.61
CA GLY A 351 -24.46 -36.51 30.23
C GLY A 351 -24.99 -35.18 29.68
N GLU A 352 -24.82 -34.05 30.37
CA GLU A 352 -25.21 -32.73 29.86
C GLU A 352 -24.16 -32.17 28.87
N PHE A 353 -24.50 -31.09 28.18
CA PHE A 353 -23.49 -30.32 27.46
C PHE A 353 -22.53 -29.65 28.45
N SER A 354 -21.21 -29.76 28.23
CA SER A 354 -20.18 -29.30 29.17
C SER A 354 -19.16 -28.32 28.57
N GLY A 355 -19.51 -27.67 27.46
CA GLY A 355 -18.67 -26.73 26.72
C GLY A 355 -18.97 -25.25 26.96
N GLN A 356 -19.57 -24.86 28.08
CA GLN A 356 -19.99 -23.47 28.38
C GLN A 356 -18.84 -22.46 28.42
N ASN A 357 -17.61 -22.91 28.69
CA ASN A 357 -16.39 -22.10 28.63
C ASN A 357 -15.72 -22.12 27.23
N GLY A 358 -16.34 -22.75 26.25
CA GLY A 358 -15.80 -22.94 24.91
C GLY A 358 -16.07 -21.79 23.93
N TYR A 359 -15.47 -21.93 22.76
CA TYR A 359 -15.55 -20.98 21.64
C TYR A 359 -17.00 -20.55 21.33
N GLY A 360 -17.24 -19.23 21.25
CA GLY A 360 -18.55 -18.65 20.93
C GLY A 360 -19.55 -18.62 22.10
N TYR A 361 -19.61 -19.65 22.95
CA TYR A 361 -20.66 -19.81 23.97
C TYR A 361 -20.84 -18.57 24.84
N ARG A 362 -19.74 -18.07 25.44
CA ARG A 362 -19.78 -16.95 26.38
C ARG A 362 -20.26 -15.63 25.74
N SER A 363 -19.93 -15.38 24.47
CA SER A 363 -20.37 -14.18 23.74
C SER A 363 -21.88 -14.20 23.45
N ILE A 364 -22.47 -15.38 23.32
CA ILE A 364 -23.91 -15.58 23.11
C ILE A 364 -24.65 -15.56 24.46
N GLU A 365 -24.10 -16.18 25.50
CA GLU A 365 -24.67 -16.15 26.85
C GLU A 365 -24.75 -14.72 27.41
N THR A 366 -23.71 -13.89 27.25
CA THR A 366 -23.77 -12.49 27.70
C THR A 366 -24.76 -11.66 26.90
N PHE A 367 -24.95 -11.93 25.60
CA PHE A 367 -25.99 -11.28 24.80
C PHE A 367 -27.39 -11.61 25.33
N VAL A 368 -27.66 -12.89 25.59
CA VAL A 368 -28.95 -13.35 26.14
C VAL A 368 -29.21 -12.75 27.52
N ASP A 369 -28.23 -12.77 28.42
CA ASP A 369 -28.38 -12.21 29.77
C ASP A 369 -28.54 -10.67 29.76
N ALA A 370 -27.82 -9.95 28.89
CA ALA A 370 -27.98 -8.49 28.74
C ALA A 370 -29.38 -8.12 28.23
N CYS A 371 -29.87 -8.79 27.18
CA CYS A 371 -31.25 -8.61 26.68
C CYS A 371 -32.29 -8.84 27.78
N ARG A 372 -32.10 -9.90 28.59
CA ARG A 372 -32.97 -10.25 29.72
C ARG A 372 -32.93 -9.21 30.84
N MET A 373 -31.75 -8.68 31.17
CA MET A 373 -31.63 -7.58 32.14
C MET A 373 -32.34 -6.30 31.68
N ILE A 374 -32.29 -6.00 30.38
CA ILE A 374 -32.96 -4.83 29.79
C ILE A 374 -34.49 -5.02 29.77
N ASN A 375 -34.99 -6.19 29.34
CA ASN A 375 -36.42 -6.51 29.38
C ASN A 375 -36.99 -6.46 30.82
N ALA A 376 -36.19 -6.85 31.82
CA ALA A 376 -36.56 -6.76 33.23
C ALA A 376 -36.42 -5.35 33.85
N GLY A 377 -36.04 -4.34 33.06
CA GLY A 377 -35.80 -2.97 33.54
C GLY A 377 -34.62 -2.83 34.51
N LYS A 378 -33.74 -3.83 34.58
CA LYS A 378 -32.59 -3.88 35.51
C LYS A 378 -31.33 -3.20 34.95
N ALA A 379 -31.30 -2.94 33.66
CA ALA A 379 -30.23 -2.22 32.95
C ALA A 379 -30.80 -1.56 31.68
N LYS A 380 -30.02 -0.66 31.06
CA LYS A 380 -30.26 -0.07 29.75
C LYS A 380 -29.25 -0.59 28.73
N PRO A 381 -29.51 -0.49 27.41
CA PRO A 381 -28.54 -0.87 26.38
C PRO A 381 -27.16 -0.21 26.55
N GLU A 382 -27.14 1.07 26.96
CA GLU A 382 -25.92 1.88 27.09
C GLU A 382 -25.07 1.51 28.31
N ASP A 383 -25.64 0.86 29.34
CA ASP A 383 -24.90 0.45 30.54
C ASP A 383 -23.81 -0.60 30.19
N PHE A 384 -24.00 -1.31 29.09
CA PHE A 384 -23.10 -2.34 28.57
C PHE A 384 -22.00 -1.82 27.63
N ASP A 385 -22.07 -0.56 27.16
CA ASP A 385 -21.12 0.03 26.19
C ASP A 385 -19.65 0.01 26.71
N LYS A 386 -19.43 -0.15 28.02
CA LYS A 386 -18.10 -0.19 28.65
C LYS A 386 -17.54 -1.60 28.88
N CYS A 387 -18.36 -2.65 28.78
CA CYS A 387 -17.96 -4.00 29.22
C CYS A 387 -18.28 -5.12 28.23
N LEU A 388 -19.20 -4.89 27.28
CA LEU A 388 -19.55 -5.85 26.22
C LEU A 388 -19.25 -5.26 24.83
N PRO A 389 -19.11 -6.10 23.79
CA PRO A 389 -18.89 -5.66 22.41
C PRO A 389 -20.21 -5.15 21.77
N THR A 390 -20.71 -4.01 22.24
CA THR A 390 -21.89 -3.35 21.69
C THR A 390 -21.60 -2.72 20.33
N ALA A 391 -22.63 -2.32 19.59
CA ALA A 391 -22.45 -1.49 18.39
C ALA A 391 -21.66 -0.19 18.69
N ALA A 392 -21.80 0.41 19.87
CA ALA A 392 -21.01 1.59 20.22
C ALA A 392 -19.52 1.27 20.44
N SER A 393 -19.20 0.17 21.14
CA SER A 393 -17.82 -0.21 21.49
C SER A 393 -17.06 -0.99 20.39
N THR A 394 -17.66 -1.13 19.20
CA THR A 394 -17.08 -1.79 18.03
C THR A 394 -17.04 -0.92 16.76
N LEU A 395 -17.44 0.35 16.85
CA LEU A 395 -17.42 1.27 15.71
C LEU A 395 -16.01 1.47 15.12
N THR A 396 -14.98 1.52 15.97
CA THR A 396 -13.58 1.72 15.58
C THR A 396 -13.02 0.56 14.76
N SER A 397 -13.38 -0.69 15.06
CA SER A 397 -12.90 -1.84 14.29
C SER A 397 -13.53 -1.88 12.90
N THR A 398 -14.79 -1.45 12.76
CA THR A 398 -15.42 -1.21 11.45
C THR A 398 -14.71 -0.08 10.67
N ALA A 399 -14.31 1.00 11.34
CA ALA A 399 -13.60 2.10 10.70
C ALA A 399 -12.22 1.70 10.16
N ILE A 400 -11.48 0.84 10.87
CA ILE A 400 -10.19 0.31 10.38
C ILE A 400 -10.38 -0.61 9.16
N LEU A 401 -11.36 -1.50 9.19
CA LEU A 401 -11.66 -2.42 8.07
C LEU A 401 -12.11 -1.64 6.83
N GLU A 402 -13.02 -0.68 6.99
CA GLU A 402 -13.48 0.17 5.90
C GLU A 402 -12.34 1.06 5.36
N ALA A 403 -11.50 1.62 6.23
CA ALA A 403 -10.34 2.41 5.81
C ALA A 403 -9.30 1.55 5.07
N GLY A 404 -9.13 0.28 5.45
CA GLY A 404 -8.31 -0.69 4.72
C GLY A 404 -8.87 -1.00 3.32
N ARG A 405 -10.17 -1.30 3.20
CA ARG A 405 -10.81 -1.50 1.89
C ARG A 405 -10.71 -0.24 1.01
N ARG A 406 -11.07 0.93 1.55
CA ARG A 406 -10.94 2.22 0.85
C ARG A 406 -9.49 2.51 0.43
N SER A 407 -8.49 2.05 1.19
CA SER A 407 -7.08 2.17 0.82
C SER A 407 -6.75 1.35 -0.43
N LEU A 408 -7.08 0.05 -0.43
CA LEU A 408 -6.88 -0.85 -1.59
C LEU A 408 -7.53 -0.29 -2.85
N ASP A 409 -8.82 0.06 -2.75
CA ASP A 409 -9.63 0.56 -3.88
C ASP A 409 -9.11 1.90 -4.44
N ASN A 410 -8.28 2.62 -3.67
CA ASN A 410 -7.65 3.88 -4.05
C ASN A 410 -6.11 3.77 -4.07
N GLY A 411 -5.58 2.64 -4.55
CA GLY A 411 -4.15 2.49 -4.86
C GLY A 411 -3.22 2.41 -3.64
N SER A 412 -3.68 1.78 -2.56
CA SER A 412 -2.96 1.67 -1.28
C SER A 412 -2.63 3.01 -0.63
N CYS A 413 -3.50 4.02 -0.74
CA CYS A 413 -3.30 5.33 -0.11
C CYS A 413 -3.74 5.37 1.37
N TRP A 414 -3.18 6.29 2.16
CA TRP A 414 -3.56 6.47 3.56
C TRP A 414 -4.94 7.12 3.72
N ILE A 415 -5.84 6.45 4.45
CA ILE A 415 -7.19 6.91 4.78
C ILE A 415 -7.25 7.36 6.24
N SER A 416 -7.72 8.60 6.49
CA SER A 416 -7.96 9.14 7.83
C SER A 416 -9.10 8.39 8.53
N ILE A 417 -8.81 7.81 9.69
CA ILE A 417 -9.80 7.12 10.52
C ILE A 417 -10.68 8.13 11.28
N PRO A 418 -10.16 9.23 11.87
CA PRO A 418 -10.97 10.28 12.48
C PRO A 418 -11.96 10.95 11.52
N ASP A 419 -11.60 11.20 10.25
CA ASP A 419 -12.52 11.82 9.29
C ASP A 419 -13.63 10.86 8.82
N LEU A 420 -13.29 9.58 8.66
CA LEU A 420 -14.26 8.51 8.40
C LEU A 420 -15.22 8.35 9.60
N LEU A 421 -14.68 8.34 10.83
CA LEU A 421 -15.46 8.34 12.08
C LEU A 421 -16.26 9.64 12.30
N ALA A 422 -15.83 10.78 11.75
CA ALA A 422 -16.63 12.00 11.71
C ALA A 422 -17.80 11.90 10.71
N GLY A 423 -17.75 10.97 9.74
CA GLY A 423 -18.74 10.88 8.67
C GLY A 423 -18.55 11.94 7.58
N LYS A 424 -17.37 12.58 7.53
CA LYS A 424 -16.96 13.34 6.36
C LYS A 424 -16.74 12.35 5.21
N VAL A 425 -16.79 12.83 3.97
CA VAL A 425 -16.04 12.15 2.90
C VAL A 425 -14.58 12.20 3.32
N PRO A 426 -13.85 11.07 3.44
CA PRO A 426 -12.41 11.12 3.67
C PRO A 426 -11.78 11.72 2.41
N GLY A 427 -11.48 13.01 2.45
CA GLY A 427 -10.56 13.58 1.48
C GLY A 427 -9.19 12.93 1.68
N HIS A 428 -8.41 12.80 0.60
CA HIS A 428 -6.96 12.68 0.75
C HIS A 428 -6.50 13.79 1.71
N ILE A 429 -5.83 13.42 2.80
CA ILE A 429 -5.80 14.22 4.03
C ILE A 429 -5.32 15.65 3.73
N LYS A 430 -6.26 16.59 3.70
CA LYS A 430 -5.97 18.02 3.72
C LYS A 430 -5.50 18.36 5.13
N PHE A 431 -4.34 19.01 5.24
CA PHE A 431 -3.94 19.63 6.50
C PHE A 431 -4.98 20.67 6.93
N ALA A 432 -5.14 20.82 8.25
CA ALA A 432 -6.31 21.45 8.86
C ALA A 432 -6.47 22.94 8.52
N GLU A 433 -7.72 23.42 8.53
CA GLU A 433 -8.13 24.72 8.00
C GLU A 433 -7.83 25.92 8.92
N GLU A 434 -7.06 25.75 10.00
CA GLU A 434 -6.87 26.77 11.03
C GLU A 434 -6.02 27.98 10.55
N ASP A 435 -5.17 27.80 9.53
CA ASP A 435 -4.40 28.88 8.90
C ASP A 435 -5.19 29.72 7.86
N ASN A 436 -6.44 29.36 7.53
CA ASN A 436 -7.22 30.04 6.48
C ASN A 436 -7.45 31.55 6.72
N ARG A 437 -7.26 32.03 7.97
CA ARG A 437 -7.35 33.45 8.32
C ARG A 437 -6.26 34.31 7.63
N ALA A 438 -5.15 33.70 7.20
CA ALA A 438 -4.15 34.37 6.35
C ALA A 438 -4.65 34.52 4.90
N CYS A 439 -5.42 33.56 4.39
CA CYS A 439 -5.92 33.57 3.00
C CYS A 439 -7.01 34.63 2.77
N GLU A 440 -7.91 34.85 3.73
CA GLU A 440 -8.87 35.97 3.65
C GLU A 440 -8.17 37.35 3.63
N LEU A 441 -7.06 37.49 4.38
CA LEU A 441 -6.23 38.70 4.33
C LEU A 441 -5.57 38.88 2.95
N TYR A 442 -5.12 37.78 2.34
CA TYR A 442 -4.48 37.78 1.02
C TYR A 442 -5.46 38.13 -0.11
N LEU A 443 -6.71 37.64 -0.03
CA LEU A 443 -7.76 37.92 -1.01
C LEU A 443 -8.25 39.39 -1.00
N GLN A 444 -7.97 40.15 0.07
CA GLN A 444 -8.25 41.60 0.13
C GLN A 444 -7.15 42.46 -0.50
N LEU A 445 -6.02 41.88 -0.91
CA LEU A 445 -4.82 42.62 -1.34
C LEU A 445 -4.49 42.53 -2.84
N LEU A 446 -5.37 41.96 -3.68
CA LEU A 446 -5.10 41.74 -5.11
C LEU A 446 -6.08 42.46 -6.08
N PRO A 447 -5.87 43.76 -6.35
CA PRO A 447 -6.24 44.39 -7.61
C PRO A 447 -5.06 44.37 -8.61
N SER A 448 -5.32 43.94 -9.86
CA SER A 448 -4.33 43.73 -10.96
C SER A 448 -3.35 42.55 -10.73
N VAL A 449 -2.84 41.82 -11.75
CA VAL A 449 -2.86 41.99 -13.23
C VAL A 449 -3.35 40.68 -13.92
N PRO A 450 -4.08 40.73 -15.07
CA PRO A 450 -4.63 39.53 -15.73
C PRO A 450 -3.96 39.11 -17.05
N VAL A 451 -3.88 37.80 -17.32
CA VAL A 451 -3.84 37.20 -18.68
C VAL A 451 -4.60 35.85 -18.64
N TRP A 452 -5.33 35.50 -19.71
CA TRP A 452 -6.01 34.20 -19.88
C TRP A 452 -5.40 33.41 -21.04
N SER A 453 -5.44 32.06 -20.96
CA SER A 453 -5.12 31.16 -22.07
C SER A 453 -6.34 30.29 -22.45
N PRO A 454 -6.37 29.62 -23.62
CA PRO A 454 -7.62 29.15 -24.24
C PRO A 454 -8.43 28.04 -23.53
N TRP A 455 -7.93 27.46 -22.44
CA TRP A 455 -8.48 26.23 -21.85
C TRP A 455 -9.86 26.38 -21.17
N CYS A 456 -10.33 27.61 -20.92
CA CYS A 456 -11.64 27.84 -20.30
C CYS A 456 -12.85 27.55 -21.21
N ILE A 457 -12.66 27.25 -22.50
CA ILE A 457 -13.75 26.90 -23.44
C ILE A 457 -13.71 25.42 -23.82
N LYS A 458 -13.88 24.55 -22.82
CA LYS A 458 -14.26 23.13 -23.04
C LYS A 458 -15.29 22.57 -22.06
N PHE A 459 -15.99 23.45 -21.33
CA PHE A 459 -16.95 23.09 -20.28
C PHE A 459 -18.44 23.27 -20.67
N VAL A 460 -18.75 23.38 -21.97
CA VAL A 460 -20.13 23.42 -22.50
C VAL A 460 -20.26 22.50 -23.73
N SER A 461 -20.04 21.20 -23.54
CA SER A 461 -20.30 20.15 -24.55
C SER A 461 -20.44 18.76 -23.90
N LEU A 462 -21.34 18.64 -22.92
CA LEU A 462 -21.75 17.34 -22.36
C LEU A 462 -23.00 16.83 -23.06
N GLU A 463 -22.88 15.68 -23.73
CA GLU A 463 -23.99 14.90 -24.26
C GLU A 463 -24.61 13.97 -23.17
N PRO A 464 -25.76 13.31 -23.41
CA PRO A 464 -26.91 13.50 -22.52
C PRO A 464 -27.11 12.40 -21.47
N SER A 465 -26.06 12.00 -20.74
CA SER A 465 -26.16 10.98 -19.68
C SER A 465 -26.56 11.51 -18.28
N LEU A 466 -26.52 12.83 -18.07
CA LEU A 466 -26.84 13.47 -16.79
C LEU A 466 -28.18 14.22 -16.85
N GLY A 467 -29.23 13.60 -16.29
CA GLY A 467 -30.61 14.10 -16.24
C GLY A 467 -30.82 15.31 -15.32
N LEU A 468 -30.14 16.43 -15.60
CA LEU A 468 -30.18 17.65 -14.80
C LEU A 468 -31.35 18.56 -15.18
N ASN A 469 -32.08 19.04 -14.16
CA ASN A 469 -33.28 19.88 -14.28
C ASN A 469 -32.99 21.23 -14.97
N GLU A 470 -33.86 21.63 -15.90
CA GLU A 470 -33.76 22.87 -16.69
C GLU A 470 -33.61 24.16 -15.84
N ASN A 471 -34.25 24.23 -14.67
CA ASN A 471 -34.13 25.40 -13.78
C ASN A 471 -32.69 25.57 -13.25
N LEU A 472 -31.91 24.49 -13.16
CA LEU A 472 -30.51 24.56 -12.76
C LEU A 472 -29.61 25.04 -13.91
N LYS A 473 -29.86 24.55 -15.13
CA LYS A 473 -29.18 25.01 -16.36
C LYS A 473 -29.40 26.53 -16.57
N LEU A 474 -30.65 26.99 -16.40
CA LEU A 474 -31.02 28.40 -16.55
C LEU A 474 -30.37 29.30 -15.48
N LYS A 475 -30.16 28.80 -14.25
CA LYS A 475 -29.38 29.52 -13.21
C LYS A 475 -27.91 29.62 -13.59
N ILE A 476 -27.26 28.52 -13.98
CA ILE A 476 -25.84 28.50 -14.35
C ILE A 476 -25.55 29.47 -15.52
N SER A 477 -26.40 29.43 -16.56
CA SER A 477 -26.30 30.34 -17.72
C SER A 477 -26.37 31.83 -17.33
N LYS A 478 -27.33 32.20 -16.47
CA LYS A 478 -27.47 33.59 -15.99
C LYS A 478 -26.29 34.06 -15.15
N THR A 479 -25.74 33.21 -14.27
CA THR A 479 -24.55 33.54 -13.47
C THR A 479 -23.33 33.73 -14.35
N ALA A 480 -23.08 32.85 -15.32
CA ALA A 480 -21.93 32.96 -16.23
C ALA A 480 -21.97 34.26 -17.07
N SER A 481 -23.15 34.62 -17.58
CA SER A 481 -23.32 35.85 -18.39
C SER A 481 -23.11 37.14 -17.58
N ALA A 482 -23.46 37.14 -16.28
CA ALA A 482 -23.22 38.28 -15.40
C ALA A 482 -21.73 38.51 -15.12
N VAL A 483 -20.97 37.44 -14.86
CA VAL A 483 -19.51 37.50 -14.64
C VAL A 483 -18.80 38.01 -15.90
N PHE A 484 -19.20 37.54 -17.09
CA PHE A 484 -18.59 37.93 -18.35
C PHE A 484 -18.76 39.43 -18.68
N GLN A 485 -19.92 40.04 -18.38
CA GLN A 485 -20.12 41.48 -18.59
C GLN A 485 -19.36 42.37 -17.60
N HIS A 486 -18.99 41.86 -16.42
CA HIS A 486 -18.12 42.59 -15.50
C HIS A 486 -16.67 42.62 -16.04
N PHE A 487 -16.18 41.46 -16.51
CA PHE A 487 -14.80 41.27 -16.96
C PHE A 487 -14.41 42.16 -18.17
N ILE A 488 -15.34 42.42 -19.09
CA ILE A 488 -15.10 43.25 -20.29
C ILE A 488 -14.82 44.73 -19.96
N ARG A 489 -15.20 45.25 -18.78
CA ARG A 489 -15.01 46.67 -18.44
C ARG A 489 -13.59 47.03 -17.95
N GLU A 490 -12.87 46.06 -17.40
CA GLU A 490 -11.61 46.31 -16.66
C GLU A 490 -10.33 46.18 -17.52
N LEU A 491 -10.43 45.69 -18.76
CA LEU A 491 -9.31 45.03 -19.44
C LEU A 491 -8.80 45.70 -20.74
N MET A 492 -9.01 47.01 -20.90
CA MET A 492 -8.53 47.79 -22.05
C MET A 492 -7.51 48.86 -21.61
N PRO A 493 -6.19 48.64 -21.80
CA PRO A 493 -5.17 49.58 -21.35
C PRO A 493 -5.12 50.85 -22.22
N ARG A 494 -4.95 52.02 -21.58
CA ARG A 494 -4.68 53.28 -22.26
C ARG A 494 -3.16 53.51 -22.33
N ASN A 495 -2.63 53.65 -23.55
CA ASN A 495 -1.23 54.02 -23.75
C ASN A 495 -0.92 55.44 -23.24
N ASN A 496 0.32 55.63 -22.81
CA ASN A 496 0.88 56.96 -22.53
C ASN A 496 0.92 57.81 -23.81
N LEU A 497 0.23 58.95 -23.80
CA LEU A 497 0.64 60.14 -24.52
C LEU A 497 0.43 61.38 -23.64
N GLY A 498 1.35 62.33 -23.75
CA GLY A 498 1.40 63.51 -22.87
C GLY A 498 0.31 64.55 -23.14
N ARG A 499 0.21 65.52 -22.23
CA ARG A 499 -0.67 66.68 -22.35
C ARG A 499 -0.41 67.47 -23.65
N SER A 500 -1.44 67.78 -24.44
CA SER A 500 -1.95 69.16 -24.49
C SER A 500 -3.24 69.35 -25.31
N ARG A 501 -4.09 70.27 -24.80
CA ARG A 501 -5.12 71.13 -25.43
C ARG A 501 -5.61 70.83 -26.87
N GLY A 502 -6.94 70.70 -27.06
CA GLY A 502 -7.59 70.98 -28.37
C GLY A 502 -9.06 70.55 -28.55
N SER A 503 -9.92 71.53 -28.84
CA SER A 503 -11.36 71.57 -29.20
C SER A 503 -11.97 70.53 -30.22
N PRO A 504 -13.32 70.46 -30.39
CA PRO A 504 -14.03 69.28 -30.96
C PRO A 504 -14.71 69.41 -32.35
N SER A 505 -14.84 68.28 -33.11
CA SER A 505 -15.68 68.12 -34.34
C SER A 505 -15.69 66.64 -34.85
N ARG A 506 -16.58 66.08 -35.71
CA ARG A 506 -18.01 66.30 -36.11
C ARG A 506 -18.46 65.20 -37.15
N ARG A 507 -19.54 64.41 -36.90
CA ARG A 507 -20.21 63.43 -37.84
C ARG A 507 -19.30 62.25 -38.31
N GLY A 508 -19.69 61.15 -39.00
CA GLY A 508 -20.95 60.54 -39.51
C GLY A 508 -20.71 59.84 -40.88
N GLY A 509 -21.33 58.73 -41.35
CA GLY A 509 -22.34 57.77 -40.83
C GLY A 509 -22.99 56.89 -41.95
N GLY A 510 -23.32 55.60 -41.70
CA GLY A 510 -23.88 54.61 -42.69
C GLY A 510 -22.86 53.52 -43.15
N GLY A 511 -23.21 52.36 -43.76
CA GLY A 511 -24.51 51.68 -43.97
C GLY A 511 -24.47 50.50 -44.99
N GLY A 512 -25.21 49.40 -44.76
CA GLY A 512 -25.46 48.27 -45.71
C GLY A 512 -24.36 47.16 -45.80
N GLY A 513 -24.62 45.91 -46.25
CA GLY A 513 -25.88 45.19 -46.53
C GLY A 513 -25.71 43.83 -47.27
N GLY A 514 -26.58 42.83 -47.01
CA GLY A 514 -26.69 41.53 -47.74
C GLY A 514 -25.81 40.35 -47.25
N GLY A 515 -26.12 39.06 -47.48
CA GLY A 515 -27.38 38.47 -47.96
C GLY A 515 -27.38 36.96 -48.36
N ASN A 516 -27.99 36.09 -47.52
CA ASN A 516 -28.74 34.84 -47.85
C ASN A 516 -28.11 33.48 -48.33
N LYS A 517 -28.58 32.40 -47.67
CA LYS A 517 -28.99 31.03 -48.16
C LYS A 517 -28.04 29.80 -48.28
N VAL A 518 -28.20 28.87 -47.31
CA VAL A 518 -28.70 27.45 -47.40
C VAL A 518 -28.15 26.45 -48.45
N VAL A 519 -27.74 25.25 -48.00
CA VAL A 519 -28.18 23.89 -48.46
C VAL A 519 -27.69 22.79 -47.47
N GLN A 520 -28.40 21.65 -47.37
CA GLN A 520 -28.03 20.45 -46.59
C GLN A 520 -27.46 19.33 -47.48
N GLN A 521 -26.69 18.39 -46.91
CA GLN A 521 -26.88 16.95 -47.21
C GLN A 521 -26.32 16.04 -46.11
N HIS A 522 -26.79 14.79 -46.06
CA HIS A 522 -26.42 13.74 -45.09
C HIS A 522 -25.48 12.71 -45.72
N TYR A 523 -24.75 11.96 -44.89
CA TYR A 523 -24.67 10.50 -45.02
C TYR A 523 -24.48 9.85 -43.63
N TYR A 524 -25.07 8.67 -43.45
CA TYR A 524 -24.96 7.77 -42.29
C TYR A 524 -24.78 6.36 -42.86
N HIS A 525 -24.01 5.49 -42.18
CA HIS A 525 -24.08 4.05 -42.40
C HIS A 525 -23.81 3.29 -41.10
N GLU A 526 -24.78 2.50 -40.68
CA GLU A 526 -24.63 1.44 -39.68
C GLU A 526 -24.19 0.13 -40.36
N VAL A 527 -23.53 -0.76 -39.62
CA VAL A 527 -23.39 -2.17 -39.98
C VAL A 527 -23.68 -3.02 -38.75
N THR A 528 -24.73 -3.84 -38.84
CA THR A 528 -25.15 -4.80 -37.80
C THR A 528 -24.67 -6.21 -38.18
N VAL A 529 -24.27 -7.02 -37.21
CA VAL A 529 -23.99 -8.46 -37.42
C VAL A 529 -24.72 -9.29 -36.36
N THR A 530 -25.41 -10.34 -36.80
CA THR A 530 -26.25 -11.25 -36.00
C THR A 530 -25.51 -12.54 -35.60
N ALA A 531 -26.15 -13.42 -34.81
CA ALA A 531 -25.47 -14.54 -34.13
C ALA A 531 -26.12 -15.92 -34.31
N ALA A 532 -25.33 -16.97 -33.96
CA ALA A 532 -25.68 -18.39 -33.75
C ALA A 532 -25.93 -19.28 -35.00
N PRO A 533 -25.89 -20.65 -34.91
CA PRO A 533 -25.47 -21.53 -33.79
C PRO A 533 -24.51 -22.72 -34.18
N HIS A 534 -24.06 -23.47 -33.14
CA HIS A 534 -23.63 -24.91 -33.02
C HIS A 534 -23.65 -25.89 -34.25
N LYS A 535 -22.88 -27.02 -34.35
CA LYS A 535 -22.23 -27.92 -33.34
C LYS A 535 -21.04 -28.80 -33.94
N PRO A 536 -20.53 -29.95 -33.38
CA PRO A 536 -19.10 -30.14 -33.02
C PRO A 536 -18.28 -31.16 -33.87
N GLY A 537 -16.95 -31.26 -33.63
CA GLY A 537 -16.14 -32.42 -34.07
C GLY A 537 -14.62 -32.38 -33.75
N ASN A 538 -14.15 -33.38 -32.99
CA ASN A 538 -12.80 -33.98 -32.80
C ASN A 538 -11.46 -33.22 -33.06
N ALA A 539 -10.51 -33.46 -32.13
CA ALA A 539 -9.05 -33.26 -32.23
C ALA A 539 -8.36 -34.51 -32.90
N PRO A 540 -7.02 -34.63 -33.09
CA PRO A 540 -5.92 -33.84 -32.49
C PRO A 540 -4.65 -33.55 -33.35
N ASN A 541 -3.63 -33.00 -32.66
CA ASN A 541 -2.16 -33.09 -32.88
C ASN A 541 -1.36 -32.03 -33.68
N ALA A 542 -0.26 -31.64 -33.01
CA ALA A 542 1.10 -31.34 -33.49
C ALA A 542 1.48 -29.93 -33.99
N ASN A 543 2.62 -29.45 -33.46
CA ASN A 543 3.35 -28.24 -33.86
C ASN A 543 3.84 -28.27 -35.32
N ARG A 544 3.87 -27.09 -35.97
CA ARG A 544 4.94 -26.68 -36.90
C ARG A 544 5.00 -25.16 -37.06
N TYR A 545 6.15 -24.66 -37.53
CA TYR A 545 6.54 -23.25 -37.54
C TYR A 545 6.07 -22.46 -38.77
N ALA A 546 5.95 -21.14 -38.58
CA ALA A 546 5.94 -20.05 -39.57
C ALA A 546 4.80 -19.96 -40.60
N PRO A 547 4.38 -18.72 -40.92
CA PRO A 547 4.41 -18.30 -42.32
C PRO A 547 5.02 -16.90 -42.58
N GLN A 548 5.10 -16.56 -43.86
CA GLN A 548 5.82 -15.46 -44.51
C GLN A 548 5.21 -14.05 -44.32
N ALA A 549 6.00 -13.04 -44.72
CA ALA A 549 5.58 -11.70 -45.15
C ALA A 549 6.24 -11.40 -46.52
N PRO A 550 5.98 -10.28 -47.25
CA PRO A 550 5.03 -9.18 -46.99
C PRO A 550 4.13 -8.82 -48.21
N SER A 551 3.25 -7.81 -48.09
CA SER A 551 3.05 -6.73 -49.10
C SER A 551 1.84 -5.82 -48.78
N GLY A 552 1.92 -4.55 -49.22
CA GLY A 552 0.81 -3.59 -49.25
C GLY A 552 0.51 -2.87 -47.94
N GLY A 553 0.64 -1.54 -47.91
CA GLY A 553 0.37 -0.74 -46.72
C GLY A 553 -0.08 0.69 -47.02
N THR A 554 -0.69 1.33 -46.02
CA THR A 554 -1.04 2.76 -45.97
C THR A 554 -0.88 3.28 -44.55
N ALA A 555 -0.49 4.56 -44.41
CA ALA A 555 -0.18 5.23 -43.14
C ALA A 555 -1.27 5.07 -42.06
N ASP A 556 -1.02 4.79 -40.77
CA ASP A 556 -0.03 5.30 -39.78
C ASP A 556 -0.62 6.42 -38.89
N ILE A 557 -1.18 6.03 -37.73
CA ILE A 557 -1.59 6.91 -36.60
C ILE A 557 -1.52 6.23 -35.22
N HIS A 558 -0.60 5.26 -35.04
CA HIS A 558 -0.31 4.68 -33.73
C HIS A 558 1.19 4.43 -33.54
N LYS A 559 1.96 5.48 -33.24
CA LYS A 559 3.31 5.30 -32.68
C LYS A 559 3.21 4.79 -31.24
N VAL A 560 3.49 3.51 -31.05
CA VAL A 560 4.02 2.99 -29.79
C VAL A 560 5.47 3.48 -29.69
N TYR A 561 5.82 4.08 -28.54
CA TYR A 561 7.21 4.36 -28.19
C TYR A 561 7.67 3.25 -27.24
N ASP A 562 8.57 2.40 -27.72
CA ASP A 562 9.28 1.41 -26.92
C ASP A 562 10.61 2.01 -26.42
N PRO A 563 10.92 1.92 -25.11
CA PRO A 563 11.95 2.76 -24.48
C PRO A 563 13.36 2.18 -24.61
N GLU A 564 14.34 2.98 -25.04
CA GLU A 564 15.76 2.62 -25.03
C GLU A 564 16.26 2.30 -23.60
N HIS A 565 17.30 1.46 -23.50
CA HIS A 565 18.07 1.25 -22.28
C HIS A 565 19.43 1.94 -22.38
N ILE A 566 19.73 2.84 -21.45
CA ILE A 566 21.02 3.55 -21.38
C ILE A 566 21.79 3.14 -20.12
N ILE A 567 22.99 2.60 -20.31
CA ILE A 567 23.95 2.28 -19.26
C ILE A 567 24.95 3.44 -19.15
N VAL A 568 25.10 3.96 -17.94
CA VAL A 568 25.99 5.06 -17.58
C VAL A 568 27.08 4.51 -16.65
N GLY A 569 28.34 4.74 -17.02
CA GLY A 569 29.51 4.37 -16.22
C GLY A 569 29.75 5.31 -15.04
N ALA A 570 31.00 5.38 -14.58
CA ALA A 570 31.42 6.25 -13.47
C ALA A 570 30.95 7.70 -13.68
N SER A 571 30.18 8.23 -12.73
CA SER A 571 29.21 9.31 -12.94
C SER A 571 29.53 10.61 -12.19
N HIS A 572 30.81 10.95 -12.10
CA HIS A 572 31.35 12.15 -11.44
C HIS A 572 30.73 13.48 -11.95
N SER A 573 29.62 13.90 -11.36
CA SER A 573 28.89 15.18 -11.50
C SER A 573 28.30 15.60 -12.83
N LYS A 574 28.96 15.37 -13.98
CA LYS A 574 28.54 16.01 -15.23
C LYS A 574 27.22 15.45 -15.77
N THR A 575 27.06 14.13 -15.79
CA THR A 575 25.87 13.45 -16.33
C THR A 575 24.62 13.76 -15.50
N ALA A 576 24.77 13.78 -14.17
CA ALA A 576 23.68 14.16 -13.27
C ALA A 576 23.25 15.62 -13.53
N GLN A 577 24.18 16.58 -13.49
CA GLN A 577 23.88 18.00 -13.73
C GLN A 577 23.13 18.23 -15.07
N ILE A 578 23.53 17.53 -16.14
CA ILE A 578 22.87 17.62 -17.47
C ILE A 578 21.40 17.17 -17.43
N LEU A 579 21.03 16.25 -16.54
CA LEU A 579 19.63 15.82 -16.35
C LEU A 579 18.81 16.85 -15.56
N VAL A 580 19.44 17.64 -14.67
CA VAL A 580 18.75 18.69 -13.90
C VAL A 580 18.62 19.99 -14.69
N ASP A 581 19.62 20.36 -15.49
CA ASP A 581 19.58 21.59 -16.31
C ASP A 581 18.50 21.51 -17.42
N ARG A 582 17.91 20.32 -17.64
CA ARG A 582 16.76 20.05 -18.52
C ARG A 582 15.40 20.20 -17.85
N ASP A 583 15.33 20.10 -16.52
CA ASP A 583 14.14 20.41 -15.71
C ASP A 583 14.50 21.57 -14.77
N PRO A 584 14.36 22.84 -15.23
CA PRO A 584 14.82 24.01 -14.47
C PRO A 584 14.21 24.15 -13.08
N VAL A 585 13.03 23.57 -12.86
CA VAL A 585 12.37 23.57 -11.55
C VAL A 585 13.06 22.58 -10.60
N LEU A 586 13.46 21.40 -11.12
CA LEU A 586 14.30 20.46 -10.38
C LEU A 586 15.69 21.04 -10.09
N HIS A 587 16.26 21.85 -11.00
CA HIS A 587 17.54 22.55 -10.78
C HIS A 587 17.45 23.48 -9.57
N GLU A 588 16.48 24.41 -9.54
CA GLU A 588 16.31 25.33 -8.41
C GLU A 588 16.01 24.58 -7.10
N ILE A 589 15.18 23.54 -7.14
CA ILE A 589 14.86 22.72 -5.97
C ILE A 589 16.10 22.01 -5.40
N VAL A 590 16.98 21.44 -6.22
CA VAL A 590 18.19 20.74 -5.73
C VAL A 590 19.27 21.72 -5.28
N VAL A 591 19.42 22.86 -5.96
CA VAL A 591 20.42 23.88 -5.62
C VAL A 591 20.07 24.60 -4.30
N ASP A 592 18.82 25.03 -4.13
CA ASP A 592 18.37 25.57 -2.83
C ASP A 592 18.34 24.45 -1.77
N ALA A 593 17.87 23.23 -2.15
CA ALA A 593 18.15 21.93 -1.52
C ALA A 593 19.34 21.93 -0.54
N ILE A 594 20.49 22.19 -1.15
CA ILE A 594 21.82 22.06 -0.57
C ILE A 594 22.26 23.33 0.19
N ARG A 595 21.82 24.53 -0.26
CA ARG A 595 22.13 25.81 0.39
C ARG A 595 21.62 25.88 1.83
N TYR A 596 20.33 25.61 2.06
CA TYR A 596 19.75 25.73 3.40
C TYR A 596 20.21 24.61 4.34
N ALA A 597 20.43 23.40 3.84
CA ALA A 597 21.06 22.34 4.62
C ALA A 597 22.43 22.82 5.15
N ALA A 598 23.22 23.49 4.30
CA ALA A 598 24.48 24.12 4.70
C ALA A 598 24.33 25.35 5.61
N GLU A 599 23.17 26.02 5.66
CA GLU A 599 22.91 27.12 6.61
C GLU A 599 22.49 26.61 8.00
N GLN A 600 21.61 25.61 8.07
CA GLN A 600 21.16 25.07 9.36
C GLN A 600 22.31 24.35 10.09
N PHE A 601 23.12 23.57 9.36
CA PHE A 601 24.28 22.88 9.94
C PHE A 601 25.45 23.78 10.38
N ARG A 602 25.44 25.08 10.02
CA ARG A 602 26.43 26.07 10.48
C ARG A 602 26.09 26.71 11.84
N ARG A 603 24.93 26.41 12.42
CA ARG A 603 24.53 26.95 13.73
C ARG A 603 25.20 26.14 14.85
N PRO A 604 26.05 26.75 15.70
CA PRO A 604 26.66 26.01 16.82
C PRO A 604 25.58 25.59 17.84
N PRO A 605 25.75 24.45 18.53
CA PRO A 605 24.79 23.97 19.51
C PRO A 605 24.63 24.98 20.65
N THR A 606 23.40 25.41 20.92
CA THR A 606 23.10 26.38 21.97
C THR A 606 23.40 25.81 23.35
N ALA A 607 24.36 26.42 24.05
CA ALA A 607 24.78 26.00 25.38
C ALA A 607 23.60 26.06 26.39
N GLY A 608 23.07 24.90 26.79
CA GLY A 608 21.84 24.89 27.61
C GLY A 608 21.34 23.55 28.16
N LYS A 609 22.08 22.44 28.02
CA LYS A 609 21.81 21.15 28.72
C LYS A 609 23.07 20.28 28.71
N ALA A 610 23.58 19.95 29.89
CA ALA A 610 24.72 19.05 30.03
C ALA A 610 24.25 17.59 30.08
N VAL A 611 24.73 16.76 29.16
CA VAL A 611 24.58 15.30 29.21
C VAL A 611 25.50 14.76 30.31
N ARG A 612 24.99 13.86 31.16
CA ARG A 612 25.82 13.13 32.14
C ARG A 612 26.25 11.78 31.56
N PRO A 613 27.53 11.37 31.67
CA PRO A 613 27.94 10.04 31.29
C PRO A 613 27.45 9.01 32.32
N GLY A 614 26.87 7.90 31.84
CA GLY A 614 26.41 6.77 32.65
C GLY A 614 26.26 5.54 31.77
N ALA A 615 27.02 4.49 32.03
CA ALA A 615 27.29 3.42 31.07
C ALA A 615 26.15 2.39 30.94
N ALA A 616 25.75 2.11 29.69
CA ALA A 616 25.89 0.79 29.06
C ALA A 616 25.49 0.86 27.56
N GLY A 617 26.24 0.19 26.68
CA GLY A 617 25.95 0.14 25.24
C GLY A 617 26.53 1.32 24.44
N GLN A 618 27.60 1.05 23.68
CA GLN A 618 27.96 1.86 22.52
C GLN A 618 27.12 1.33 21.35
N ASP A 619 26.49 2.22 20.57
CA ASP A 619 26.13 2.04 19.13
C ASP A 619 25.22 3.19 18.61
N ASP A 620 24.37 3.77 19.47
CA ASP A 620 23.17 4.52 19.02
C ASP A 620 23.35 6.05 18.77
N GLU A 621 24.56 6.61 18.88
CA GLU A 621 24.80 8.03 18.53
C GLU A 621 24.78 8.30 17.01
N GLY A 622 24.91 7.25 16.17
CA GLY A 622 24.78 7.37 14.72
C GLY A 622 23.35 7.68 14.28
N LEU A 623 22.38 6.93 14.82
CA LEU A 623 20.98 6.97 14.40
C LEU A 623 20.31 8.32 14.67
N ALA A 624 20.66 8.98 15.77
CA ALA A 624 20.18 10.33 16.10
C ALA A 624 20.67 11.39 15.09
N GLY A 625 21.94 11.32 14.68
CA GLY A 625 22.50 12.19 13.64
C GLY A 625 21.92 11.90 12.24
N TYR A 626 21.67 10.62 11.95
CA TYR A 626 21.01 10.15 10.72
C TYR A 626 19.58 10.70 10.59
N LEU A 627 18.80 10.58 11.67
CA LEU A 627 17.44 11.11 11.73
C LEU A 627 17.40 12.63 11.59
N GLU A 628 18.32 13.38 12.21
CA GLU A 628 18.37 14.84 12.02
C GLU A 628 18.80 15.24 10.59
N PHE A 629 19.81 14.62 9.98
CA PHE A 629 20.15 14.94 8.59
C PHE A 629 19.02 14.58 7.61
N SER A 630 18.42 13.41 7.76
CA SER A 630 17.24 13.03 6.98
C SER A 630 16.09 14.03 7.18
N ARG A 631 15.84 14.46 8.41
CA ARG A 631 14.85 15.51 8.71
C ARG A 631 15.23 16.85 8.12
N LEU A 632 16.49 17.26 8.10
CA LEU A 632 16.90 18.58 7.61
C LEU A 632 16.80 18.68 6.09
N VAL A 633 17.21 17.61 5.38
CA VAL A 633 17.02 17.48 3.94
C VAL A 633 15.53 17.37 3.59
N CYS A 634 14.76 16.53 4.31
CA CYS A 634 13.31 16.46 4.11
C CYS A 634 12.61 17.79 4.43
N HIS A 635 12.99 18.47 5.52
CA HIS A 635 12.39 19.74 5.96
C HIS A 635 12.65 20.86 4.94
N TYR A 636 13.80 20.87 4.28
CA TYR A 636 14.03 21.89 3.25
C TYR A 636 13.48 21.55 1.87
N LEU A 637 13.52 20.27 1.45
CA LEU A 637 12.74 19.81 0.30
C LEU A 637 11.23 20.11 0.51
N HIS A 638 10.74 20.00 1.75
CA HIS A 638 9.39 20.41 2.15
C HIS A 638 9.18 21.94 2.12
N ASN A 639 10.16 22.74 2.56
CA ASN A 639 10.10 24.22 2.48
C ASN A 639 10.27 24.80 1.06
N LEU A 640 10.77 24.02 0.10
CA LEU A 640 10.66 24.29 -1.34
C LEU A 640 9.30 23.83 -1.88
N ALA A 641 8.83 22.65 -1.46
CA ALA A 641 7.52 22.13 -1.84
C ALA A 641 6.35 23.00 -1.33
N THR A 642 6.54 23.89 -0.34
CA THR A 642 5.54 24.91 0.03
C THR A 642 5.47 26.10 -0.95
N LYS A 643 6.42 26.23 -1.89
CA LYS A 643 6.50 27.33 -2.87
C LYS A 643 6.40 26.90 -4.34
N SER A 644 6.66 25.63 -4.67
CA SER A 644 6.55 25.08 -6.03
C SER A 644 5.22 24.36 -6.31
N ASP A 645 4.98 24.01 -7.58
CA ASP A 645 3.67 23.53 -8.06
C ASP A 645 3.30 22.12 -7.51
N PRO A 646 2.00 21.74 -7.50
CA PRO A 646 1.55 20.43 -7.01
C PRO A 646 2.25 19.19 -7.59
N PHE A 647 2.78 19.23 -8.83
CA PHE A 647 3.57 18.12 -9.39
C PHE A 647 4.80 17.78 -8.53
N HIS A 648 5.45 18.80 -7.98
CA HIS A 648 6.63 18.65 -7.11
C HIS A 648 6.29 18.15 -5.70
N LYS A 649 5.04 18.31 -5.23
CA LYS A 649 4.57 17.73 -3.96
C LYS A 649 4.37 16.21 -4.02
N ALA A 650 3.95 15.68 -5.17
CA ALA A 650 3.84 14.23 -5.38
C ALA A 650 5.22 13.55 -5.46
N LEU A 651 6.21 14.28 -5.97
CA LEU A 651 7.60 13.84 -6.16
C LEU A 651 8.34 13.51 -4.86
N LEU A 652 8.03 14.26 -3.79
CA LEU A 652 8.83 14.27 -2.57
C LEU A 652 8.22 13.45 -1.42
N SER A 653 6.93 13.10 -1.51
CA SER A 653 6.29 12.15 -0.58
C SER A 653 6.62 10.70 -0.92
N THR A 654 6.93 10.41 -2.19
CA THR A 654 7.46 9.12 -2.64
C THR A 654 8.92 8.89 -2.23
N SER A 655 9.71 9.95 -1.97
CA SER A 655 11.14 9.84 -1.64
C SER A 655 11.42 8.89 -0.49
N THR A 656 10.80 9.16 0.65
CA THR A 656 11.06 8.46 1.92
C THR A 656 10.55 7.02 1.88
N VAL A 657 9.58 6.73 1.01
CA VAL A 657 9.02 5.38 0.83
C VAL A 657 9.89 4.56 -0.13
N VAL A 658 10.34 5.13 -1.25
CA VAL A 658 11.15 4.43 -2.25
C VAL A 658 12.53 4.04 -1.71
N VAL A 659 13.19 4.90 -0.91
CA VAL A 659 14.48 4.55 -0.29
C VAL A 659 14.36 3.39 0.70
N GLY A 660 13.29 3.37 1.51
CA GLY A 660 13.02 2.27 2.45
C GLY A 660 12.46 0.99 1.80
N ASN A 661 12.03 1.06 0.54
CA ASN A 661 11.35 -0.03 -0.17
C ASN A 661 11.84 -0.16 -1.63
N MET A 662 13.16 -0.09 -1.84
CA MET A 662 13.76 -0.30 -3.16
C MET A 662 13.55 -1.76 -3.60
N GLY A 663 12.61 -1.97 -4.52
CA GLY A 663 12.26 -3.29 -5.05
C GLY A 663 13.41 -3.94 -5.83
N PHE A 664 14.15 -4.84 -5.17
CA PHE A 664 15.22 -5.62 -5.77
C PHE A 664 14.97 -7.13 -5.58
N CYS A 665 15.23 -7.92 -6.62
CA CYS A 665 15.30 -9.39 -6.53
C CYS A 665 16.65 -9.82 -5.91
N GLY A 666 16.81 -9.57 -4.60
CA GLY A 666 18.07 -9.77 -3.89
C GLY A 666 19.07 -8.65 -4.22
N ASN A 667 20.26 -9.03 -4.71
CA ASN A 667 21.31 -8.08 -5.13
C ASN A 667 21.33 -7.77 -6.63
N ILE A 668 20.40 -8.33 -7.41
CA ILE A 668 20.34 -8.17 -8.88
C ILE A 668 18.90 -7.83 -9.32
N PRO A 669 18.56 -6.57 -9.67
CA PRO A 669 17.33 -6.26 -10.39
C PRO A 669 17.36 -6.91 -11.78
N CYS A 670 16.23 -7.48 -12.19
CA CYS A 670 16.08 -8.21 -13.44
C CYS A 670 15.04 -7.51 -14.32
N PHE A 671 15.44 -7.01 -15.50
CA PHE A 671 14.52 -6.28 -16.39
C PHE A 671 13.71 -7.23 -17.29
N ARG A 672 12.38 -7.17 -17.16
CA ARG A 672 11.40 -7.72 -18.12
C ARG A 672 10.14 -6.83 -18.15
N TYR A 673 9.38 -6.96 -19.24
CA TYR A 673 8.09 -6.31 -19.57
C TYR A 673 8.15 -4.94 -20.27
N LYS A 674 7.41 -4.84 -21.38
CA LYS A 674 7.01 -3.58 -22.04
C LYS A 674 5.83 -2.94 -21.30
N LEU A 675 5.76 -1.61 -21.30
CA LEU A 675 4.56 -0.86 -20.90
C LEU A 675 4.48 0.47 -21.66
N ASN A 676 3.35 0.72 -22.31
CA ASN A 676 3.09 1.95 -23.08
C ASN A 676 2.77 3.14 -22.17
N LEU A 677 3.26 4.32 -22.54
CA LEU A 677 2.83 5.62 -22.02
C LEU A 677 2.82 6.65 -23.17
N VAL A 678 1.99 7.68 -23.04
CA VAL A 678 1.85 8.75 -24.05
C VAL A 678 1.95 10.10 -23.34
N LEU A 679 2.78 11.00 -23.85
CA LEU A 679 2.99 12.34 -23.32
C LEU A 679 2.46 13.42 -24.30
N PRO A 680 1.94 14.57 -23.81
CA PRO A 680 1.67 15.73 -24.66
C PRO A 680 2.95 16.55 -24.89
N GLU A 681 3.11 17.09 -26.10
CA GLU A 681 4.24 17.97 -26.45
C GLU A 681 4.19 19.36 -25.77
N HIS A 682 5.33 20.05 -25.86
CA HIS A 682 5.57 21.48 -25.59
C HIS A 682 5.87 21.93 -24.14
N TYR A 683 7.13 21.78 -23.72
CA TYR A 683 7.88 22.88 -23.09
C TYR A 683 9.37 22.81 -23.47
N ALA A 684 9.87 23.78 -24.25
CA ALA A 684 11.28 23.87 -24.63
C ALA A 684 11.86 25.22 -24.21
N SER A 685 12.89 25.19 -23.35
CA SER A 685 13.63 26.38 -22.93
C SER A 685 14.79 26.68 -23.90
N PRO A 686 15.02 27.95 -24.30
CA PRO A 686 15.99 28.33 -25.33
C PRO A 686 17.47 28.09 -24.96
N TYR A 687 17.78 27.69 -23.72
CA TYR A 687 19.14 27.38 -23.27
C TYR A 687 19.59 25.94 -23.58
N THR A 688 18.72 25.08 -24.13
CA THR A 688 18.94 23.62 -24.27
C THR A 688 19.73 23.16 -25.50
N HIS A 689 20.19 24.07 -26.36
CA HIS A 689 20.55 23.81 -27.75
C HIS A 689 21.92 23.11 -28.05
N ARG A 690 22.58 22.46 -27.08
CA ARG A 690 23.90 21.79 -27.32
C ARG A 690 24.07 20.37 -26.78
N THR A 691 23.08 19.75 -26.12
CA THR A 691 23.23 18.39 -25.54
C THR A 691 22.07 17.43 -25.80
N LYS A 692 21.10 17.78 -26.66
CA LYS A 692 19.93 16.93 -26.94
C LYS A 692 20.29 15.54 -27.47
N ASP A 693 21.45 15.39 -28.10
CA ASP A 693 21.75 14.26 -28.99
C ASP A 693 22.54 13.10 -28.32
N VAL A 694 22.78 13.16 -27.00
CA VAL A 694 23.65 12.18 -26.29
C VAL A 694 22.88 11.16 -25.45
N GLY A 695 21.69 11.50 -24.94
CA GLY A 695 20.92 10.63 -24.05
C GLY A 695 19.46 11.06 -23.96
N GLY A 696 18.56 10.07 -24.07
CA GLY A 696 17.12 10.25 -24.21
C GLY A 696 16.43 10.82 -22.96
N GLU A 697 15.22 11.36 -23.15
CA GLU A 697 14.48 12.04 -22.10
C GLU A 697 13.75 11.04 -21.18
N CYS A 698 13.74 11.30 -19.87
CA CYS A 698 12.90 10.56 -18.92
C CYS A 698 11.48 11.18 -18.92
N PRO A 699 10.40 10.39 -18.96
CA PRO A 699 10.31 8.96 -18.62
C PRO A 699 10.42 7.96 -19.78
N GLU A 700 10.73 8.41 -21.00
CA GLU A 700 10.76 7.59 -22.23
C GLU A 700 12.01 6.71 -22.36
N THR A 701 12.98 6.85 -21.44
CA THR A 701 14.27 6.16 -21.45
C THR A 701 14.51 5.44 -20.11
N ASN A 702 15.03 4.21 -20.13
CA ASN A 702 15.50 3.52 -18.93
C ASN A 702 17.00 3.81 -18.72
N TYR A 703 17.42 4.08 -17.48
CA TYR A 703 18.82 4.34 -17.13
C TYR A 703 19.34 3.39 -16.05
N LEU A 704 20.52 2.81 -16.28
CA LEU A 704 21.29 2.05 -15.29
C LEU A 704 22.64 2.74 -15.05
N PHE A 705 22.89 3.19 -13.82
CA PHE A 705 24.16 3.79 -13.43
C PHE A 705 25.04 2.77 -12.68
N LEU A 706 26.30 2.65 -13.09
CA LEU A 706 27.26 1.63 -12.64
C LEU A 706 28.14 2.07 -11.46
N GLY A 707 27.65 2.90 -10.54
CA GLY A 707 28.44 3.38 -9.39
C GLY A 707 29.34 4.58 -9.68
N ASP A 708 30.17 4.94 -8.69
CA ASP A 708 31.06 6.10 -8.66
C ASP A 708 30.31 7.42 -8.87
N TYR A 709 29.53 7.78 -7.85
CA TYR A 709 28.78 9.04 -7.76
C TYR A 709 29.55 10.12 -7.01
N VAL A 710 30.56 9.75 -6.23
CA VAL A 710 31.27 10.60 -5.25
C VAL A 710 32.79 10.51 -5.37
N ASP A 711 33.49 11.35 -4.59
CA ASP A 711 34.96 11.58 -4.63
C ASP A 711 35.47 12.22 -5.93
N ARG A 712 36.76 12.60 -5.95
CA ARG A 712 37.56 13.05 -7.12
C ARG A 712 36.96 14.19 -7.99
N GLY A 713 35.87 14.81 -7.52
CA GLY A 713 35.18 15.98 -8.07
C GLY A 713 34.80 16.97 -6.97
N PHE A 714 34.28 18.15 -7.34
CA PHE A 714 33.87 19.18 -6.36
C PHE A 714 32.37 19.16 -5.96
N TYR A 715 31.57 18.32 -6.63
CA TYR A 715 30.10 18.33 -6.61
C TYR A 715 29.49 16.95 -6.33
N SER A 716 30.20 16.11 -5.56
CA SER A 716 29.80 14.74 -5.22
C SER A 716 28.42 14.69 -4.54
N VAL A 717 28.17 15.61 -3.61
CA VAL A 717 26.91 15.70 -2.85
C VAL A 717 25.73 16.06 -3.78
N GLU A 718 25.92 17.04 -4.66
CA GLU A 718 24.96 17.47 -5.68
C GLU A 718 24.63 16.30 -6.63
N THR A 719 25.65 15.56 -7.05
CA THR A 719 25.55 14.37 -7.93
C THR A 719 24.66 13.30 -7.30
N LEU A 720 25.01 12.89 -6.08
CA LEU A 720 24.34 11.82 -5.36
C LEU A 720 22.90 12.18 -5.01
N LEU A 721 22.66 13.37 -4.45
CA LEU A 721 21.31 13.83 -4.09
C LEU A 721 20.37 13.91 -5.31
N LEU A 722 20.90 14.29 -6.48
CA LEU A 722 20.15 14.32 -7.71
C LEU A 722 19.84 12.92 -8.26
N LEU A 723 20.81 12.01 -8.27
CA LEU A 723 20.56 10.63 -8.72
C LEU A 723 19.55 9.92 -7.80
N ILE A 724 19.54 10.23 -6.50
CA ILE A 724 18.49 9.82 -5.56
C ILE A 724 17.14 10.45 -5.95
N ALA A 725 17.08 11.76 -6.20
CA ALA A 725 15.82 12.43 -6.60
C ALA A 725 15.24 11.86 -7.91
N LEU A 726 16.10 11.49 -8.87
CA LEU A 726 15.71 10.82 -10.11
C LEU A 726 15.26 9.37 -9.87
N LYS A 727 15.96 8.62 -9.01
CA LYS A 727 15.56 7.26 -8.58
C LYS A 727 14.21 7.26 -7.87
N VAL A 728 13.90 8.30 -7.12
CA VAL A 728 12.59 8.50 -6.50
C VAL A 728 11.51 8.85 -7.52
N ARG A 729 11.80 9.79 -8.43
CA ARG A 729 10.85 10.29 -9.43
C ARG A 729 10.44 9.24 -10.46
N TYR A 730 11.38 8.38 -10.85
CA TYR A 730 11.16 7.33 -11.84
C TYR A 730 11.73 5.98 -11.36
N PRO A 731 11.12 5.35 -10.32
CA PRO A 731 11.71 4.19 -9.63
C PRO A 731 11.87 2.96 -10.52
N ASP A 732 11.02 2.81 -11.54
CA ASP A 732 11.07 1.70 -12.50
C ASP A 732 11.94 2.00 -13.74
N ARG A 733 12.42 3.25 -13.89
CA ARG A 733 13.27 3.67 -15.03
C ARG A 733 14.72 3.89 -14.64
N ILE A 734 14.99 4.43 -13.46
CA ILE A 734 16.35 4.69 -12.96
C ILE A 734 16.79 3.53 -12.07
N THR A 735 17.98 2.99 -12.29
CA THR A 735 18.63 2.01 -11.41
C THR A 735 20.04 2.46 -11.08
N LEU A 736 20.42 2.35 -9.80
CA LEU A 736 21.73 2.67 -9.27
C LEU A 736 22.32 1.39 -8.66
N ILE A 737 23.53 1.00 -9.07
CA ILE A 737 24.34 -0.01 -8.36
C ILE A 737 25.51 0.66 -7.61
N ARG A 738 26.11 -0.07 -6.67
CA ARG A 738 27.19 0.40 -5.79
C ARG A 738 28.55 0.30 -6.50
N GLY A 739 29.30 1.40 -6.55
CA GLY A 739 30.71 1.43 -6.95
C GLY A 739 31.65 1.30 -5.76
N ASN A 740 32.97 1.22 -6.01
CA ASN A 740 33.96 1.11 -4.94
C ASN A 740 34.05 2.42 -4.11
N HIS A 741 33.76 3.57 -4.74
CA HIS A 741 33.67 4.87 -4.06
C HIS A 741 32.44 5.01 -3.16
N GLU A 742 31.43 4.15 -3.27
CA GLU A 742 30.28 4.14 -2.35
C GLU A 742 30.59 3.38 -1.03
N SER A 743 31.67 3.76 -0.36
CA SER A 743 32.16 3.16 0.89
C SER A 743 32.74 4.21 1.87
N ARG A 744 32.65 3.95 3.19
CA ARG A 744 33.17 4.84 4.24
C ARG A 744 34.69 4.98 4.17
N GLN A 745 35.41 3.91 3.84
CA GLN A 745 36.87 3.95 3.75
C GLN A 745 37.37 4.84 2.60
N ILE A 746 36.83 4.65 1.40
CA ILE A 746 37.31 5.34 0.19
C ILE A 746 36.91 6.83 0.22
N THR A 747 35.70 7.15 0.67
CA THR A 747 35.22 8.53 0.79
C THR A 747 35.97 9.39 1.81
N GLN A 748 36.67 8.77 2.76
CA GLN A 748 37.59 9.47 3.67
C GLN A 748 38.94 9.82 3.02
N VAL A 749 39.34 9.11 1.96
CA VAL A 749 40.64 9.27 1.29
C VAL A 749 40.54 10.16 0.05
N TYR A 750 39.48 10.03 -0.75
CA TYR A 750 39.41 10.64 -2.09
C TYR A 750 38.50 11.88 -2.20
N GLY A 751 38.02 12.40 -1.06
CA GLY A 751 37.57 13.77 -0.91
C GLY A 751 36.10 14.00 -0.55
N PHE A 752 35.23 13.00 -0.56
CA PHE A 752 33.80 13.17 -0.27
C PHE A 752 33.51 13.52 1.19
N TYR A 753 34.24 12.91 2.14
CA TYR A 753 34.22 13.30 3.55
C TYR A 753 34.58 14.78 3.72
N ASP A 754 35.70 15.20 3.12
CA ASP A 754 36.16 16.58 3.12
C ASP A 754 35.19 17.53 2.41
N GLU A 755 34.54 17.10 1.33
CA GLU A 755 33.49 17.85 0.64
C GLU A 755 32.30 18.11 1.57
N CYS A 756 31.85 17.08 2.28
CA CYS A 756 30.75 17.18 3.25
C CYS A 756 31.11 18.12 4.42
N VAL A 757 32.27 17.90 5.06
CA VAL A 757 32.74 18.74 6.17
C VAL A 757 32.96 20.18 5.71
N ARG A 758 33.49 20.41 4.51
CA ARG A 758 33.70 21.75 3.92
C ARG A 758 32.41 22.47 3.55
N LYS A 759 31.41 21.77 3.00
CA LYS A 759 30.14 22.39 2.58
C LYS A 759 29.25 22.70 3.79
N PHE A 760 29.07 21.71 4.68
CA PHE A 760 28.06 21.75 5.75
C PHE A 760 28.63 22.03 7.15
N GLY A 761 29.95 21.93 7.34
CA GLY A 761 30.62 22.21 8.61
C GLY A 761 30.69 21.04 9.60
N ASN A 762 30.15 19.86 9.24
CA ASN A 762 30.19 18.65 10.06
C ASN A 762 30.06 17.37 9.21
N VAL A 763 30.19 16.21 9.85
CA VAL A 763 30.25 14.88 9.22
C VAL A 763 28.89 14.21 8.96
N ASN A 764 27.77 14.78 9.43
CA ASN A 764 26.47 14.08 9.42
C ASN A 764 25.97 13.79 8.00
N VAL A 765 26.26 14.70 7.05
CA VAL A 765 25.96 14.52 5.62
C VAL A 765 26.66 13.28 5.07
N TRP A 766 27.96 13.16 5.33
CA TRP A 766 28.78 12.03 4.91
C TRP A 766 28.26 10.72 5.50
N ARG A 767 27.99 10.68 6.82
CA ARG A 767 27.43 9.50 7.50
C ARG A 767 26.18 8.99 6.78
N CYS A 768 25.20 9.86 6.53
CA CYS A 768 23.93 9.46 5.92
C CYS A 768 24.08 9.01 4.46
N CYS A 769 25.02 9.60 3.71
CA CYS A 769 25.35 9.11 2.38
C CYS A 769 26.00 7.72 2.46
N THR A 770 26.91 7.48 3.41
CA THR A 770 27.51 6.15 3.60
C THR A 770 26.52 5.09 4.09
N ASP A 771 25.57 5.47 4.94
CA ASP A 771 24.51 4.56 5.42
C ASP A 771 23.51 4.22 4.31
N LEU A 772 23.30 5.11 3.34
CA LEU A 772 22.52 4.85 2.13
C LEU A 772 23.25 3.87 1.17
N PHE A 773 24.58 3.96 1.05
CA PHE A 773 25.35 3.12 0.14
C PHE A 773 25.17 1.62 0.43
N ASP A 774 25.01 1.25 1.70
CA ASP A 774 24.78 -0.14 2.15
C ASP A 774 23.46 -0.76 1.62
N TYR A 775 22.55 0.04 1.05
CA TYR A 775 21.29 -0.45 0.46
C TYR A 775 21.36 -0.65 -1.06
N MET A 776 22.37 -0.07 -1.75
CA MET A 776 22.51 -0.11 -3.21
C MET A 776 22.80 -1.53 -3.73
N ALA A 777 22.19 -1.91 -4.86
CA ALA A 777 22.42 -3.22 -5.48
C ALA A 777 23.87 -3.38 -5.98
N LEU A 778 24.35 -4.63 -6.11
CA LEU A 778 25.76 -4.92 -6.41
C LEU A 778 26.02 -5.14 -7.91
N SER A 779 24.99 -5.56 -8.65
CA SER A 779 25.01 -5.76 -10.11
C SER A 779 23.57 -5.70 -10.64
N ALA A 780 23.36 -5.82 -11.95
CA ALA A 780 22.05 -5.89 -12.60
C ALA A 780 22.08 -6.84 -13.81
N ILE A 781 20.90 -7.28 -14.27
CA ILE A 781 20.76 -8.14 -15.46
C ILE A 781 19.67 -7.61 -16.40
N ILE A 782 20.08 -7.22 -17.61
CA ILE A 782 19.18 -6.70 -18.66
C ILE A 782 18.82 -7.84 -19.62
N ASP A 783 17.51 -8.10 -19.76
CA ASP A 783 16.88 -9.18 -20.54
C ASP A 783 17.59 -10.55 -20.51
N ASN A 784 18.15 -10.91 -19.35
CA ASN A 784 18.95 -12.13 -19.17
C ASN A 784 20.14 -12.28 -20.15
N LYS A 785 20.68 -11.16 -20.65
CA LYS A 785 21.72 -11.12 -21.70
C LYS A 785 22.89 -10.18 -21.42
N VAL A 786 22.66 -9.03 -20.77
CA VAL A 786 23.75 -8.12 -20.37
C VAL A 786 23.87 -8.12 -18.85
N PHE A 787 24.95 -8.72 -18.35
CA PHE A 787 25.32 -8.65 -16.94
C PHE A 787 26.05 -7.34 -16.69
N ALA A 788 25.57 -6.54 -15.75
CA ALA A 788 26.09 -5.20 -15.49
C ALA A 788 26.60 -5.09 -14.05
N VAL A 789 27.85 -4.66 -13.88
CA VAL A 789 28.57 -4.64 -12.59
C VAL A 789 29.48 -3.41 -12.54
N HIS A 790 29.83 -2.90 -11.37
CA HIS A 790 30.77 -1.77 -11.31
C HIS A 790 32.20 -2.18 -11.66
N GLY A 791 32.78 -3.06 -10.84
CA GLY A 791 34.13 -3.59 -10.98
C GLY A 791 34.14 -4.72 -12.01
N GLY A 792 34.11 -5.98 -11.57
CA GLY A 792 34.29 -7.09 -12.48
C GLY A 792 33.81 -8.42 -11.91
N LEU A 793 34.55 -9.48 -12.23
CA LEU A 793 34.28 -10.83 -11.75
C LEU A 793 35.09 -11.14 -10.48
N SER A 794 34.67 -12.18 -9.75
CA SER A 794 35.36 -12.73 -8.58
C SER A 794 35.75 -14.19 -8.82
N PRO A 795 36.92 -14.66 -8.37
CA PRO A 795 37.24 -16.09 -8.38
C PRO A 795 36.39 -16.89 -7.37
N ALA A 796 35.74 -16.21 -6.42
CA ALA A 796 34.82 -16.80 -5.44
C ALA A 796 33.34 -16.78 -5.88
N LEU A 797 33.05 -16.37 -7.13
CA LEU A 797 31.71 -16.38 -7.72
C LEU A 797 31.77 -17.10 -9.08
N HIS A 798 30.83 -18.00 -9.33
CA HIS A 798 30.73 -18.72 -10.61
C HIS A 798 29.39 -18.46 -11.31
N THR A 799 28.40 -18.01 -10.54
CA THR A 799 27.02 -17.79 -10.96
C THR A 799 26.48 -16.44 -10.46
N MET A 800 25.51 -15.89 -11.20
CA MET A 800 24.73 -14.73 -10.75
C MET A 800 23.86 -15.02 -9.51
N ASP A 801 23.56 -16.29 -9.20
CA ASP A 801 22.79 -16.64 -8.00
C ASP A 801 23.61 -16.52 -6.71
N GLU A 802 24.92 -16.81 -6.75
CA GLU A 802 25.80 -16.60 -5.58
C GLU A 802 25.90 -15.11 -5.21
N ILE A 803 25.88 -14.21 -6.20
CA ILE A 803 25.80 -12.76 -5.96
C ILE A 803 24.53 -12.39 -5.20
N ARG A 804 23.39 -13.08 -5.43
CA ARG A 804 22.12 -12.82 -4.71
C ARG A 804 22.16 -13.22 -3.23
N LEU A 805 23.13 -14.03 -2.81
CA LEU A 805 23.29 -14.52 -1.43
C LEU A 805 24.20 -13.65 -0.55
N ILE A 806 24.97 -12.73 -1.14
CA ILE A 806 25.83 -11.79 -0.41
C ILE A 806 24.96 -10.87 0.48
N ASP A 807 25.25 -10.74 1.77
CA ASP A 807 24.67 -9.63 2.53
C ASP A 807 25.38 -8.33 2.14
N ARG A 808 24.64 -7.44 1.48
CA ARG A 808 25.15 -6.14 1.03
C ARG A 808 25.05 -5.02 2.05
N LYS A 809 24.31 -5.23 3.16
CA LYS A 809 23.96 -4.19 4.15
C LYS A 809 25.09 -3.93 5.16
N GLN A 810 26.29 -3.76 4.62
CA GLN A 810 27.52 -3.57 5.36
C GLN A 810 28.49 -2.69 4.55
N GLU A 811 29.47 -2.14 5.25
CA GLU A 811 30.65 -1.54 4.62
C GLU A 811 31.33 -2.56 3.69
N VAL A 812 31.90 -2.09 2.58
CA VAL A 812 32.60 -2.96 1.61
C VAL A 812 33.79 -3.65 2.32
N PRO A 813 33.84 -4.99 2.38
CA PRO A 813 34.96 -5.70 2.99
C PRO A 813 36.27 -5.45 2.23
N HIS A 814 37.41 -5.62 2.90
CA HIS A 814 38.72 -5.50 2.23
C HIS A 814 38.92 -6.58 1.15
N GLU A 815 38.44 -7.80 1.40
CA GLU A 815 38.62 -8.97 0.53
C GLU A 815 37.32 -9.76 0.32
N GLY A 816 37.32 -10.68 -0.66
CA GLY A 816 36.20 -11.58 -0.93
C GLY A 816 35.15 -11.01 -1.90
N PRO A 817 34.05 -11.78 -2.15
CA PRO A 817 33.24 -11.62 -3.36
C PRO A 817 32.52 -10.26 -3.50
N MET A 818 32.23 -9.57 -2.39
CA MET A 818 31.65 -8.21 -2.44
C MET A 818 32.71 -7.14 -2.78
N SER A 819 33.97 -7.33 -2.36
CA SER A 819 35.09 -6.47 -2.73
C SER A 819 35.46 -6.71 -4.19
N ASP A 820 35.63 -7.97 -4.59
CA ASP A 820 36.03 -8.37 -5.95
C ASP A 820 35.13 -7.77 -7.03
N ILE A 821 33.80 -7.86 -6.91
CA ILE A 821 32.87 -7.32 -7.91
C ILE A 821 32.87 -5.78 -7.99
N MET A 822 33.47 -5.08 -7.01
CA MET A 822 33.71 -3.64 -7.07
C MET A 822 35.13 -3.27 -7.52
N TRP A 823 36.13 -4.11 -7.23
CA TRP A 823 37.53 -3.76 -7.42
C TRP A 823 38.24 -4.45 -8.59
N SER A 824 37.76 -5.62 -9.04
CA SER A 824 38.38 -6.41 -10.10
C SER A 824 38.34 -5.75 -11.47
N ASP A 825 39.35 -6.01 -12.29
CA ASP A 825 39.63 -5.36 -13.58
C ASP A 825 39.95 -6.37 -14.71
N PRO A 826 39.46 -6.17 -15.94
CA PRO A 826 39.88 -6.96 -17.09
C PRO A 826 41.27 -6.54 -17.58
N ASP A 827 42.10 -7.51 -17.98
CA ASP A 827 43.41 -7.28 -18.62
C ASP A 827 43.75 -8.39 -19.63
N GLU A 828 44.74 -8.18 -20.50
CA GLU A 828 45.20 -9.13 -21.54
C GLU A 828 46.05 -10.27 -20.95
N ILE A 829 45.53 -10.90 -19.90
CA ILE A 829 46.10 -12.08 -19.22
C ILE A 829 45.26 -13.34 -19.51
N ASN A 830 45.69 -14.47 -18.96
CA ASN A 830 44.96 -15.75 -19.01
C ASN A 830 44.73 -16.23 -17.57
N GLY A 831 43.48 -16.49 -17.21
CA GLY A 831 43.08 -16.81 -15.84
C GLY A 831 42.94 -15.57 -14.94
N TRP A 832 43.39 -15.69 -13.69
CA TRP A 832 43.35 -14.65 -12.66
C TRP A 832 44.75 -14.22 -12.24
N ALA A 833 44.91 -12.95 -11.85
CA ALA A 833 46.12 -12.45 -11.18
C ALA A 833 45.77 -11.41 -10.09
N GLU A 834 46.70 -11.15 -9.17
CA GLU A 834 46.52 -10.16 -8.10
C GLU A 834 46.34 -8.74 -8.68
N SER A 835 45.38 -7.98 -8.15
CA SER A 835 45.11 -6.62 -8.60
C SER A 835 46.18 -5.64 -8.10
N PRO A 836 46.78 -4.79 -8.97
CA PRO A 836 47.71 -3.75 -8.56
C PRO A 836 47.05 -2.64 -7.73
N ARG A 837 45.72 -2.67 -7.56
CA ARG A 837 44.97 -1.78 -6.66
C ARG A 837 45.04 -2.22 -5.18
N GLY A 838 45.53 -3.44 -4.89
CA GLY A 838 45.52 -4.02 -3.53
C GLY A 838 44.15 -4.53 -3.06
N ALA A 839 43.16 -4.55 -3.96
CA ALA A 839 41.83 -5.12 -3.76
C ALA A 839 41.28 -5.64 -5.10
N GLY A 840 40.47 -6.70 -5.05
CA GLY A 840 39.97 -7.41 -6.24
C GLY A 840 41.08 -8.11 -7.04
N TRP A 841 40.76 -8.50 -8.27
CA TRP A 841 41.62 -9.32 -9.14
C TRP A 841 41.72 -8.76 -10.56
N LEU A 842 42.83 -9.05 -11.24
CA LEU A 842 42.88 -9.01 -12.70
C LEU A 842 42.28 -10.31 -13.26
N PHE A 843 41.52 -10.22 -14.36
CA PHE A 843 40.95 -11.39 -15.04
C PHE A 843 41.07 -11.34 -16.57
N GLY A 844 41.34 -12.51 -17.15
CA GLY A 844 41.53 -12.70 -18.59
C GLY A 844 40.24 -12.93 -19.38
N GLY A 845 40.38 -12.95 -20.71
CA GLY A 845 39.28 -13.20 -21.65
C GLY A 845 38.75 -14.63 -21.63
N ASP A 846 39.52 -15.59 -21.10
CA ASP A 846 39.09 -16.95 -20.81
C ASP A 846 38.04 -16.97 -19.68
N ILE A 847 38.27 -16.21 -18.60
CA ILE A 847 37.35 -16.06 -17.48
C ILE A 847 36.04 -15.41 -17.93
N VAL A 848 36.11 -14.37 -18.77
CA VAL A 848 34.91 -13.74 -19.36
C VAL A 848 34.10 -14.72 -20.19
N LYS A 849 34.75 -15.50 -21.06
CA LYS A 849 34.10 -16.53 -21.87
C LYS A 849 33.45 -17.63 -21.02
N GLN A 850 34.13 -18.08 -19.96
CA GLN A 850 33.60 -19.05 -19.01
C GLN A 850 32.38 -18.51 -18.25
N TRP A 851 32.46 -17.27 -17.74
CA TRP A 851 31.35 -16.64 -17.01
C TRP A 851 30.13 -16.48 -17.91
N ASN A 852 30.33 -15.93 -19.11
CA ASN A 852 29.25 -15.70 -20.07
C ASN A 852 28.56 -17.00 -20.50
N HIS A 853 29.33 -18.04 -20.80
CA HIS A 853 28.81 -19.37 -21.10
C HIS A 853 27.99 -19.94 -19.92
N SER A 854 28.57 -19.93 -18.71
CA SER A 854 27.94 -20.51 -17.51
C SER A 854 26.65 -19.78 -17.11
N ASN A 855 26.62 -18.46 -17.28
CA ASN A 855 25.49 -17.61 -16.88
C ASN A 855 24.51 -17.30 -18.03
N SER A 856 24.74 -17.86 -19.23
CA SER A 856 23.92 -17.66 -20.45
C SER A 856 23.81 -16.20 -20.92
N VAL A 857 24.72 -15.32 -20.50
CA VAL A 857 24.81 -13.91 -20.90
C VAL A 857 25.76 -13.73 -22.08
N THR A 858 25.63 -12.61 -22.80
CA THR A 858 26.40 -12.31 -24.02
C THR A 858 27.35 -11.13 -23.89
N LEU A 859 27.13 -10.26 -22.89
CA LEU A 859 27.96 -9.09 -22.63
C LEU A 859 28.10 -8.85 -21.11
N ILE A 860 29.31 -8.50 -20.67
CA ILE A 860 29.58 -7.90 -19.37
C ILE A 860 29.75 -6.38 -19.55
N ALA A 861 28.90 -5.58 -18.94
CA ALA A 861 28.98 -4.11 -18.96
C ALA A 861 29.50 -3.58 -17.61
N ARG A 862 30.63 -2.84 -17.62
CA ARG A 862 31.32 -2.40 -16.40
C ARG A 862 31.91 -0.99 -16.45
N ALA A 863 32.34 -0.46 -15.30
CA ALA A 863 32.87 0.91 -15.14
C ALA A 863 34.33 0.90 -14.63
N HIS A 864 34.64 1.61 -13.53
CA HIS A 864 35.88 1.56 -12.70
C HIS A 864 37.25 1.89 -13.34
N GLN A 865 37.50 1.51 -14.60
CA GLN A 865 38.69 1.89 -15.36
C GLN A 865 38.43 3.14 -16.18
N LEU A 866 39.29 4.15 -16.02
CA LEU A 866 39.34 5.30 -16.90
C LEU A 866 39.67 4.86 -18.33
N VAL A 867 38.81 5.22 -19.29
CA VAL A 867 39.09 5.06 -20.73
C VAL A 867 39.17 6.45 -21.37
N MET A 868 40.22 6.69 -22.14
CA MET A 868 40.48 8.00 -22.76
C MET A 868 39.43 8.37 -23.82
N GLU A 869 38.94 7.35 -24.52
CA GLU A 869 37.92 7.34 -25.57
C GLU A 869 36.48 7.22 -25.01
N GLY A 870 36.32 7.16 -23.68
CA GLY A 870 35.04 7.02 -22.99
C GLY A 870 34.43 5.61 -22.97
N TYR A 871 34.88 4.67 -23.83
CA TYR A 871 34.52 3.25 -23.74
C TYR A 871 35.58 2.34 -24.38
N LYS A 872 35.65 1.07 -23.94
CA LYS A 872 36.54 0.04 -24.49
C LYS A 872 35.81 -1.30 -24.59
N MET A 873 35.77 -1.91 -25.78
CA MET A 873 35.40 -3.32 -25.95
C MET A 873 36.61 -4.22 -25.73
N MET A 874 36.42 -5.40 -25.13
CA MET A 874 37.46 -6.40 -24.90
C MET A 874 36.94 -7.83 -25.17
N PHE A 875 37.88 -8.74 -25.40
CA PHE A 875 37.66 -10.20 -25.49
C PHE A 875 36.53 -10.63 -26.45
N ASP A 876 36.72 -10.38 -27.75
CA ASP A 876 35.73 -10.69 -28.81
C ASP A 876 34.36 -10.03 -28.57
N GLU A 877 34.38 -8.76 -28.14
CA GLU A 877 33.22 -7.91 -27.82
C GLU A 877 32.35 -8.42 -26.63
N GLN A 878 32.83 -9.39 -25.86
CA GLN A 878 32.10 -10.00 -24.75
C GLN A 878 32.15 -9.21 -23.43
N LEU A 879 33.01 -8.19 -23.34
CA LEU A 879 33.07 -7.24 -22.22
C LEU A 879 33.20 -5.81 -22.75
N CYS A 880 32.48 -4.86 -22.13
CA CYS A 880 32.63 -3.44 -22.37
C CYS A 880 32.87 -2.64 -21.08
N THR A 881 33.94 -1.84 -21.07
CA THR A 881 34.17 -0.78 -20.06
C THR A 881 33.53 0.52 -20.56
N VAL A 882 32.69 1.15 -19.74
CA VAL A 882 31.98 2.41 -20.02
C VAL A 882 32.38 3.47 -19.00
N TRP A 883 32.80 4.64 -19.47
CA TRP A 883 33.29 5.72 -18.62
C TRP A 883 32.55 7.03 -18.91
N SER A 884 31.80 7.54 -17.92
CA SER A 884 30.86 8.67 -18.12
C SER A 884 31.32 9.99 -17.50
N ALA A 885 32.59 10.11 -17.07
CA ALA A 885 33.17 11.31 -16.46
C ALA A 885 34.24 11.97 -17.36
N PRO A 886 33.88 12.98 -18.18
CA PRO A 886 34.82 13.57 -19.14
C PRO A 886 35.77 14.58 -18.47
N ASN A 887 37.02 14.63 -18.94
CA ASN A 887 38.13 15.37 -18.33
C ASN A 887 38.25 15.11 -16.81
N TYR A 888 38.41 13.85 -16.46
CA TYR A 888 38.48 13.33 -15.09
C TYR A 888 39.58 14.02 -14.25
N CYS A 889 39.32 14.15 -12.94
CA CYS A 889 40.13 14.95 -12.00
C CYS A 889 40.45 16.37 -12.51
N TYR A 890 39.60 16.92 -13.40
CA TYR A 890 39.77 18.17 -14.15
C TYR A 890 41.03 18.26 -15.04
N ARG A 891 41.83 17.18 -15.14
CA ARG A 891 43.18 17.19 -15.75
C ARG A 891 43.42 16.10 -16.81
N CYS A 892 42.65 15.02 -16.80
CA CYS A 892 42.96 13.82 -17.60
C CYS A 892 42.67 13.97 -19.11
N GLY A 893 41.90 14.98 -19.54
CA GLY A 893 41.64 15.25 -20.96
C GLY A 893 40.76 14.24 -21.71
N ASN A 894 40.39 13.11 -21.08
CA ASN A 894 39.54 12.07 -21.65
C ASN A 894 38.16 12.58 -22.09
N ILE A 895 37.57 11.91 -23.06
CA ILE A 895 36.13 12.01 -23.35
C ILE A 895 35.36 11.02 -22.49
N ALA A 896 34.03 11.11 -22.54
CA ALA A 896 33.13 10.19 -21.86
C ALA A 896 32.16 9.55 -22.87
N SER A 897 31.47 8.49 -22.45
CA SER A 897 30.35 7.92 -23.19
C SER A 897 29.21 7.49 -22.29
N VAL A 898 28.06 7.19 -22.90
CA VAL A 898 27.06 6.26 -22.39
C VAL A 898 26.89 5.11 -23.40
N LEU A 899 26.53 3.93 -22.90
CA LEU A 899 26.19 2.76 -23.71
C LEU A 899 24.68 2.72 -23.88
N CYS A 900 24.20 2.76 -25.11
CA CYS A 900 22.79 2.62 -25.45
C CYS A 900 22.54 1.22 -26.02
N LEU A 901 21.43 0.61 -25.57
CA LEU A 901 20.93 -0.69 -26.00
C LEU A 901 19.49 -0.52 -26.50
N ASP A 902 19.23 -0.94 -27.73
CA ASP A 902 17.88 -0.96 -28.31
C ASP A 902 17.08 -2.21 -27.90
N GLU A 903 15.86 -2.34 -28.42
CA GLU A 903 14.98 -3.51 -28.21
C GLU A 903 15.57 -4.85 -28.70
N GLN A 904 16.65 -4.83 -29.49
CA GLN A 904 17.37 -6.03 -29.95
C GLN A 904 18.71 -6.21 -29.20
N LEU A 905 18.95 -5.42 -28.14
CA LEU A 905 20.20 -5.33 -27.38
C LEU A 905 21.41 -4.95 -28.24
N LYS A 906 21.18 -4.25 -29.35
CA LYS A 906 22.26 -3.75 -30.21
C LYS A 906 23.00 -2.62 -29.48
N ILE A 907 24.32 -2.71 -29.51
CA ILE A 907 25.24 -1.78 -28.86
C ILE A 907 25.40 -0.50 -29.69
N ASP A 908 25.25 0.65 -29.04
CA ASP A 908 25.60 2.00 -29.52
C ASP A 908 26.35 2.76 -28.40
N PHE A 909 27.34 3.58 -28.76
CA PHE A 909 28.18 4.32 -27.79
C PHE A 909 28.15 5.82 -28.08
N ARG A 910 27.37 6.56 -27.28
CA ARG A 910 27.15 8.01 -27.46
C ARG A 910 28.20 8.78 -26.66
N THR A 911 29.20 9.32 -27.34
CA THR A 911 30.34 10.02 -26.71
C THR A 911 30.08 11.51 -26.48
N PHE A 912 30.72 12.08 -25.45
CA PHE A 912 30.61 13.49 -25.10
C PHE A 912 31.85 14.06 -24.41
N HIS A 913 32.03 15.38 -24.52
CA HIS A 913 33.15 16.13 -23.96
C HIS A 913 32.79 16.88 -22.67
N ALA A 914 33.81 17.30 -21.90
CA ALA A 914 33.62 18.17 -20.75
C ALA A 914 33.32 19.61 -21.20
N ALA A 915 32.22 20.18 -20.68
CA ALA A 915 31.78 21.54 -21.01
C ALA A 915 32.88 22.62 -20.82
N PRO A 916 32.80 23.77 -21.53
CA PRO A 916 33.82 24.84 -21.55
C PRO A 916 34.34 25.29 -20.19
N ALA A 917 35.55 25.83 -20.16
CA ALA A 917 36.20 26.28 -18.93
C ALA A 917 35.45 27.47 -18.29
N GLU A 918 34.90 28.40 -19.10
CA GLU A 918 34.10 29.52 -18.61
C GLU A 918 32.83 29.10 -17.85
N GLU A 919 32.29 27.92 -18.13
CA GLU A 919 31.08 27.37 -17.48
C GLU A 919 31.40 26.56 -16.21
N ARG A 920 32.67 26.35 -15.88
CA ARG A 920 33.10 25.61 -14.68
C ARG A 920 33.23 26.56 -13.50
N ALA A 921 32.18 26.66 -12.68
CA ALA A 921 32.11 27.48 -11.47
C ALA A 921 32.99 26.94 -10.32
N LEU A 922 34.31 26.86 -10.55
CA LEU A 922 35.31 26.37 -9.59
C LEU A 922 35.32 27.24 -8.32
N PRO A 923 35.37 26.64 -7.10
CA PRO A 923 35.40 27.39 -5.85
C PRO A 923 36.58 28.38 -5.78
N ALA A 924 36.28 29.65 -5.53
CA ALA A 924 37.27 30.71 -5.62
C ALA A 924 38.37 30.65 -4.54
N ARG A 925 39.64 30.61 -4.98
CA ARG A 925 40.87 30.85 -4.20
C ARG A 925 41.10 29.97 -2.96
N LYS A 926 41.46 28.71 -3.20
CA LYS A 926 42.46 27.93 -2.44
C LYS A 926 43.27 27.06 -3.42
N PRO A 927 44.43 26.48 -3.05
CA PRO A 927 45.05 25.44 -3.87
C PRO A 927 44.09 24.27 -4.07
N MET A 928 44.27 23.48 -5.14
CA MET A 928 43.52 22.23 -5.29
C MET A 928 43.87 21.31 -4.11
N PRO A 929 42.88 20.68 -3.44
CA PRO A 929 43.14 19.68 -2.42
C PRO A 929 44.00 18.53 -2.95
N ASP A 930 44.86 17.97 -2.10
CA ASP A 930 45.82 16.94 -2.50
C ASP A 930 45.14 15.64 -3.00
N TYR A 931 43.88 15.39 -2.61
CA TYR A 931 43.06 14.29 -3.15
C TYR A 931 42.62 14.45 -4.61
N PHE A 932 42.99 15.53 -5.31
CA PHE A 932 42.89 15.64 -6.78
C PHE A 932 44.19 15.26 -7.51
N LEU A 933 45.27 14.98 -6.78
CA LEU A 933 46.55 14.58 -7.35
C LEU A 933 46.57 13.13 -7.85
#